data_AF-A0A5K3FDP4-F1
#
_entry.id   AF-A0A5K3FDP4-F1
#
_cell.length_a   1.000
_cell.length_b   1.000
_cell.length_c   1.000
_cell.angle_alpha   90.00
_cell.angle_beta   90.00
_cell.angle_gamma   90.00
#
_symmetry.space_group_name_H-M   'P 1'
#
loop_
_entity.id
_entity.type
_entity.pdbx_description
1 polymer ?
#
loop_
_entity_poly.entity_id
_entity_poly.type
_entity_poly.pdbx_seq_one_letter_code
_entity_poly.pdbx_strand_id
1 'polypeptide(L)'
;MMGSGLEQCLVTISLLVIFRYSLQLEPTINEHYAGSCVDSSGKPVFCYPPFTSAAAGRLVNASNTCGITRRQKFCIHMSNAAMRSRCQYCDARNPAESHDASFMTDRNHNNWWQSETMDENPNLHFKEPVTLTIDLGTKFHVNYVYLQFKSPRPHAMVIYKKFDDTSPWTPWVYFSSNCLTYFNMTYERLPTFRRPDEAICREEYSTLQPLYDGEVVFSVINGRPGTDDFFNNPALQEWSTASQIKVELQKMHTFGDEANAERDTLLTYYFAIRKFTVGGRCMCNGHGNDCRPVGGYGPNPKLVCVCDPAHHTAGDNCERCAPGYMDVPWYPATPDNAHACRACECNGNSNHCEFDEDEYRRTGSGGLCVGCGNNTMGKHCETCLPGHYPDPNRPAVCRPCECDPMGTLEGQEHKCSADGQCKCKPGVGGSRCDRCLPDHHSFTSSGCQPCECNAGGSLDNQKQCDPYTGECLCKANVIGKKCDKCRPGTFGMMDNDPLGCKPCFCSGHSSECKLGREIDGQVETMSERDLKALEEKGKVIFSCPNNTTACSVCFRQDKKTLDIGCHQNQRGELECLCRERPNDCPFCVSGMWRDPQEEVRREICKCPPGFTGPSCERCAPGYRREPIGGPTTALCIPCTCNNNSDTCDPETGKCDCQHNTGGLFCDRCADGFYGNPFAPAGSEAACKPCPCPHGSKCVETLLPLEQSSVVCVDCPDNRTGARCERCAENFFGDPLNGVPCQPCDCSNNTDIRAKGNCHHQTGVCQKCLFGTSGDHCEKCLPGYRRNVKATDGVSGGESEATTYARGCQPCYCDPQGTLATPDVEGSLGVCDEETGQCPCKPGVTGLRCDRCRDGFYGFESGKGCTECGCSPKGSKTETCDPYTGQCHCLPFTMGRSCHECLPGYFNLTTGVGCQDCGCHPYGSNHRQCSSDGQCPCRSFATGKKCDQCEENRYDLRAGCLPCPPCYNLVQKHVNDLREKLMEVFGSGGGGSDVVNGNTSQLYDQIKKLNQTVQEAYKAALTYGLDRSTVTNADQLETAFNDLLRRATELAAELDQYARHKVGTFSCLVPNLR
;
A
#
# COMPACT_ATOMS: atom_id res chain seq x y z
N MET A 1 -16.72 19.07 -34.95
CA MET A 1 -17.74 19.54 -33.98
C MET A 1 -17.35 19.01 -32.61
N MET A 2 -17.53 19.79 -31.54
CA MET A 2 -17.48 19.26 -30.17
C MET A 2 -18.85 18.64 -29.86
N GLY A 3 -18.91 17.44 -29.27
CA GLY A 3 -20.20 16.78 -29.00
C GLY A 3 -20.10 15.44 -28.25
N SER A 4 -19.40 14.45 -28.81
CA SER A 4 -19.44 13.05 -28.33
C SER A 4 -18.34 12.65 -27.33
N GLY A 5 -17.48 13.58 -26.92
CA GLY A 5 -16.32 13.27 -26.06
C GLY A 5 -16.66 12.89 -24.61
N LEU A 6 -17.84 13.26 -24.10
CA LEU A 6 -18.24 12.96 -22.72
C LEU A 6 -18.64 11.49 -22.53
N GLU A 7 -19.45 10.93 -23.43
CA GLU A 7 -20.07 9.61 -23.22
C GLU A 7 -19.06 8.45 -23.33
N GLN A 8 -18.11 8.49 -24.25
CA GLN A 8 -17.09 7.45 -24.35
C GLN A 8 -16.04 7.53 -23.22
N CYS A 9 -15.78 8.72 -22.66
CA CYS A 9 -15.04 8.81 -21.39
C CYS A 9 -15.84 8.15 -20.26
N LEU A 10 -17.14 8.45 -20.13
CA LEU A 10 -17.99 7.86 -19.09
C LEU A 10 -18.05 6.33 -19.17
N VAL A 11 -18.18 5.72 -20.36
CA VAL A 11 -18.27 4.25 -20.49
C VAL A 11 -16.93 3.55 -20.27
N THR A 12 -15.80 4.11 -20.76
CA THR A 12 -14.48 3.50 -20.53
C THR A 12 -14.00 3.68 -19.09
N ILE A 13 -14.31 4.81 -18.46
CA ILE A 13 -14.19 4.98 -17.01
C ILE A 13 -15.09 3.96 -16.31
N SER A 14 -16.36 3.80 -16.70
CA SER A 14 -17.29 2.86 -16.06
C SER A 14 -16.79 1.42 -16.08
N LEU A 15 -16.20 0.91 -17.17
CA LEU A 15 -15.69 -0.47 -17.20
C LEU A 15 -14.39 -0.66 -16.42
N LEU A 16 -13.48 0.32 -16.42
CA LEU A 16 -12.30 0.30 -15.53
C LEU A 16 -12.69 0.48 -14.06
N VAL A 17 -13.77 1.22 -13.78
CA VAL A 17 -14.40 1.34 -12.46
C VAL A 17 -15.04 0.01 -12.06
N ILE A 18 -15.81 -0.66 -12.92
CA ILE A 18 -16.42 -1.97 -12.62
C ILE A 18 -15.35 -3.04 -12.31
N PHE A 19 -14.27 -3.10 -13.10
CA PHE A 19 -13.18 -4.06 -12.84
C PHE A 19 -12.34 -3.68 -11.61
N ARG A 20 -12.22 -2.38 -11.27
CA ARG A 20 -11.69 -1.96 -9.96
C ARG A 20 -12.63 -2.34 -8.82
N TYR A 21 -13.93 -2.08 -8.93
CA TYR A 21 -14.95 -2.47 -7.96
C TYR A 21 -14.96 -3.99 -7.72
N SER A 22 -14.73 -4.82 -8.74
CA SER A 22 -14.60 -6.28 -8.56
C SER A 22 -13.37 -6.71 -7.74
N LEU A 23 -12.39 -5.82 -7.55
CA LEU A 23 -11.23 -5.96 -6.65
C LEU A 23 -11.32 -5.01 -5.43
N GLN A 24 -12.40 -4.24 -5.31
CA GLN A 24 -12.67 -3.22 -4.28
C GLN A 24 -14.09 -3.36 -3.72
N LEU A 25 -14.61 -4.59 -3.66
CA LEU A 25 -15.72 -4.95 -2.77
C LEU A 25 -15.16 -4.98 -1.34
N GLU A 26 -14.95 -3.79 -0.77
CA GLU A 26 -14.92 -3.65 0.68
C GLU A 26 -16.32 -4.00 1.23
N PRO A 27 -16.43 -4.49 2.48
CA PRO A 27 -17.68 -4.40 3.23
C PRO A 27 -18.15 -2.94 3.19
N THR A 28 -19.45 -2.68 3.09
CA THR A 28 -19.98 -1.33 2.80
C THR A 28 -19.87 -0.38 3.99
N ILE A 29 -18.65 0.06 4.31
CA ILE A 29 -18.38 1.21 5.15
C ILE A 29 -18.69 2.46 4.32
N ASN A 30 -19.55 3.33 4.82
CA ASN A 30 -19.81 4.63 4.19
C ASN A 30 -18.52 5.47 4.23
N GLU A 31 -18.03 5.99 3.08
CA GLU A 31 -16.71 6.65 2.98
C GLU A 31 -16.49 7.79 3.99
N HIS A 32 -17.58 8.39 4.48
CA HIS A 32 -17.58 9.38 5.56
C HIS A 32 -16.86 8.94 6.86
N TYR A 33 -16.78 7.65 7.19
CA TYR A 33 -16.16 7.18 8.44
C TYR A 33 -14.64 6.94 8.36
N ALA A 34 -14.03 7.02 7.17
CA ALA A 34 -12.63 6.65 6.99
C ALA A 34 -11.61 7.74 7.44
N GLY A 35 -12.07 8.95 7.80
CA GLY A 35 -11.19 10.10 8.07
C GLY A 35 -11.08 10.56 9.52
N SER A 36 -12.09 10.33 10.37
CA SER A 36 -12.20 10.91 11.71
C SER A 36 -12.72 9.90 12.72
N CYS A 37 -12.14 9.88 13.92
CA CYS A 37 -12.61 9.10 15.07
C CYS A 37 -13.63 9.85 15.94
N VAL A 38 -14.03 11.06 15.52
CA VAL A 38 -15.13 11.82 16.15
C VAL A 38 -16.12 12.35 15.11
N ASP A 39 -17.39 12.41 15.50
CA ASP A 39 -18.44 13.05 14.71
C ASP A 39 -18.39 14.60 14.81
N SER A 40 -19.31 15.27 14.13
CA SER A 40 -19.41 16.74 14.13
C SER A 40 -19.77 17.37 15.48
N SER A 41 -20.11 16.57 16.50
CA SER A 41 -20.32 17.00 17.88
C SER A 41 -19.14 16.71 18.81
N GLY A 42 -18.09 16.04 18.30
CA GLY A 42 -16.94 15.59 19.09
C GLY A 42 -17.16 14.26 19.81
N LYS A 43 -18.23 13.52 19.49
CA LYS A 43 -18.49 12.20 20.08
C LYS A 43 -17.66 11.12 19.37
N PRO A 44 -17.08 10.14 20.10
CA PRO A 44 -16.41 8.98 19.52
C PRO A 44 -17.23 8.25 18.44
N VAL A 45 -16.58 7.92 17.32
CA VAL A 45 -17.11 7.09 16.22
C VAL A 45 -16.03 6.19 15.63
N PHE A 46 -16.44 5.02 15.13
CA PHE A 46 -15.62 4.06 14.40
C PHE A 46 -14.70 4.71 13.34
N CYS A 47 -13.40 4.42 13.41
CA CYS A 47 -12.40 4.92 12.46
C CYS A 47 -11.29 3.89 12.20
N TYR A 48 -10.78 3.80 10.96
CA TYR A 48 -9.72 2.86 10.58
C TYR A 48 -8.66 3.53 9.69
N PRO A 49 -7.41 3.03 9.67
CA PRO A 49 -6.38 3.54 8.76
C PRO A 49 -6.72 3.32 7.28
N PRO A 50 -6.16 4.13 6.37
CA PRO A 50 -6.35 3.97 4.93
C PRO A 50 -5.82 2.62 4.42
N PHE A 51 -6.47 2.09 3.38
CA PHE A 51 -6.04 0.87 2.70
C PHE A 51 -4.69 1.09 1.99
N THR A 52 -3.74 0.17 2.19
CA THR A 52 -2.39 0.27 1.64
C THR A 52 -1.80 -1.10 1.29
N SER A 53 -0.64 -1.11 0.62
CA SER A 53 0.19 -2.31 0.52
C SER A 53 1.10 -2.37 1.74
N ALA A 54 0.79 -3.23 2.70
CA ALA A 54 1.59 -3.44 3.91
C ALA A 54 3.04 -3.86 3.60
N ALA A 55 3.28 -4.45 2.42
CA ALA A 55 4.58 -4.88 1.93
C ALA A 55 5.42 -3.77 1.27
N ALA A 56 4.84 -2.63 0.88
CA ALA A 56 5.53 -1.65 0.03
C ALA A 56 6.75 -1.02 0.72
N GLY A 57 7.91 -1.09 0.06
CA GLY A 57 9.18 -0.56 0.56
C GLY A 57 9.82 -1.35 1.72
N ARG A 58 9.24 -2.49 2.13
CA ARG A 58 9.80 -3.37 3.17
C ARG A 58 10.76 -4.39 2.59
N LEU A 59 11.78 -4.76 3.37
CA LEU A 59 12.73 -5.81 3.00
C LEU A 59 12.11 -7.19 3.19
N VAL A 60 12.02 -7.95 2.08
CA VAL A 60 11.71 -9.38 2.08
C VAL A 60 13.01 -10.16 2.32
N ASN A 61 12.98 -11.12 3.24
CA ASN A 61 14.09 -12.04 3.47
C ASN A 61 13.87 -13.32 2.62
N ALA A 62 14.78 -13.60 1.69
CA ALA A 62 14.72 -14.75 0.80
C ALA A 62 15.80 -15.79 1.14
N SER A 63 15.42 -17.05 1.36
CA SER A 63 16.40 -18.10 1.74
C SER A 63 17.34 -18.55 0.61
N ASN A 64 17.08 -18.11 -0.62
CA ASN A 64 17.94 -18.32 -1.78
C ASN A 64 17.80 -17.11 -2.73
N THR A 65 18.87 -16.65 -3.37
CA THR A 65 18.87 -15.55 -4.36
C THR A 65 20.10 -15.72 -5.25
N CYS A 66 19.96 -15.51 -6.56
CA CYS A 66 21.07 -15.71 -7.49
C CYS A 66 22.20 -14.68 -7.30
N GLY A 67 23.39 -15.03 -7.79
CA GLY A 67 24.50 -14.10 -7.94
C GLY A 67 25.26 -13.75 -6.64
N ILE A 68 24.85 -14.25 -5.47
CA ILE A 68 25.47 -13.91 -4.17
C ILE A 68 26.92 -14.38 -4.09
N THR A 69 27.19 -15.65 -4.44
CA THR A 69 28.51 -16.29 -4.28
C THR A 69 29.42 -16.06 -5.47
N ARG A 70 28.85 -16.11 -6.69
CA ARG A 70 29.53 -15.91 -7.98
C ARG A 70 28.54 -15.39 -9.02
N ARG A 71 29.06 -14.90 -10.15
CA ARG A 71 28.25 -14.57 -11.33
C ARG A 71 27.70 -15.86 -11.95
N GLN A 72 26.38 -16.01 -11.96
CA GLN A 72 25.65 -17.19 -12.44
C GLN A 72 25.03 -16.91 -13.80
N LYS A 73 24.82 -17.93 -14.63
CA LYS A 73 24.06 -17.83 -15.90
C LYS A 73 22.62 -18.25 -15.62
N PHE A 74 21.65 -17.65 -16.31
CA PHE A 74 20.27 -18.15 -16.36
C PHE A 74 19.69 -17.95 -17.76
N CYS A 75 18.66 -18.71 -18.12
CA CYS A 75 18.09 -18.72 -19.46
C CYS A 75 16.57 -18.56 -19.42
N ILE A 76 16.01 -17.81 -20.37
CA ILE A 76 14.57 -17.59 -20.46
C ILE A 76 13.95 -18.72 -21.31
N HIS A 77 12.97 -19.40 -20.74
CA HIS A 77 12.22 -20.52 -21.32
C HIS A 77 11.30 -20.04 -22.46
N MET A 78 11.89 -19.82 -23.64
CA MET A 78 11.26 -19.36 -24.90
C MET A 78 10.70 -17.92 -24.90
N SER A 79 11.33 -17.07 -25.73
CA SER A 79 10.73 -15.88 -26.34
C SER A 79 10.93 -15.94 -27.86
N ASN A 80 10.14 -15.19 -28.63
CA ASN A 80 10.22 -15.19 -30.10
C ASN A 80 11.61 -14.74 -30.61
N ALA A 81 11.96 -15.11 -31.85
CA ALA A 81 13.31 -15.05 -32.43
C ALA A 81 13.93 -13.63 -32.62
N ALA A 82 13.32 -12.58 -32.05
CA ALA A 82 13.76 -11.20 -32.15
C ALA A 82 14.72 -10.76 -31.02
N MET A 83 14.80 -11.48 -29.90
CA MET A 83 15.58 -11.04 -28.72
C MET A 83 17.00 -11.63 -28.72
N ARG A 84 18.02 -10.76 -28.83
CA ARG A 84 19.43 -11.17 -28.70
C ARG A 84 19.69 -11.65 -27.27
N SER A 85 20.35 -12.81 -27.16
CA SER A 85 20.62 -13.57 -25.93
C SER A 85 19.39 -14.23 -25.26
N ARG A 86 19.25 -15.55 -25.47
CA ARG A 86 18.34 -16.46 -24.73
C ARG A 86 18.67 -16.56 -23.24
N CYS A 87 19.89 -16.18 -22.86
CA CYS A 87 20.43 -16.33 -21.51
C CYS A 87 21.16 -15.06 -21.08
N GLN A 88 21.01 -14.73 -19.80
CA GLN A 88 21.58 -13.56 -19.13
C GLN A 88 22.45 -14.02 -17.95
N TYR A 89 23.03 -13.07 -17.22
CA TYR A 89 23.83 -13.32 -16.03
C TYR A 89 23.21 -12.65 -14.81
N CYS A 90 23.32 -13.31 -13.66
CA CYS A 90 22.98 -12.76 -12.35
C CYS A 90 24.24 -12.64 -11.50
N ASP A 91 24.49 -11.47 -10.93
CA ASP A 91 25.59 -11.17 -10.02
C ASP A 91 25.15 -10.10 -9.02
N ALA A 92 24.95 -10.49 -7.76
CA ALA A 92 24.43 -9.59 -6.71
C ALA A 92 25.39 -8.42 -6.42
N ARG A 93 26.66 -8.53 -6.83
CA ARG A 93 27.71 -7.51 -6.67
C ARG A 93 27.69 -6.47 -7.79
N ASN A 94 26.93 -6.72 -8.86
CA ASN A 94 26.75 -5.82 -9.99
C ASN A 94 25.29 -5.31 -10.01
N PRO A 95 25.01 -4.03 -9.68
CA PRO A 95 23.64 -3.50 -9.65
C PRO A 95 22.85 -3.63 -10.96
N ALA A 96 23.50 -3.82 -12.11
CA ALA A 96 22.85 -4.03 -13.41
C ALA A 96 22.51 -5.51 -13.72
N GLU A 97 23.01 -6.45 -12.90
CA GLU A 97 22.78 -7.90 -13.00
C GLU A 97 22.30 -8.50 -11.67
N SER A 98 21.90 -7.66 -10.71
CA SER A 98 21.39 -8.10 -9.40
C SER A 98 19.88 -8.33 -9.47
N HIS A 99 19.39 -9.30 -8.69
CA HIS A 99 17.98 -9.65 -8.56
C HIS A 99 17.60 -9.82 -7.09
N ASP A 100 17.88 -8.78 -6.30
CA ASP A 100 17.71 -8.74 -4.84
C ASP A 100 16.25 -8.86 -4.39
N ALA A 101 16.03 -9.42 -3.19
CA ALA A 101 14.70 -9.65 -2.63
C ALA A 101 13.89 -8.35 -2.38
N SER A 102 14.55 -7.21 -2.16
CA SER A 102 13.91 -5.90 -2.03
C SER A 102 13.21 -5.42 -3.30
N PHE A 103 13.55 -5.97 -4.48
CA PHE A 103 12.90 -5.61 -5.75
C PHE A 103 11.46 -6.10 -5.87
N MET A 104 11.02 -7.06 -5.04
CA MET A 104 9.62 -7.48 -5.01
C MET A 104 8.67 -6.42 -4.45
N THR A 105 9.19 -5.48 -3.66
CA THR A 105 8.42 -4.51 -2.86
C THR A 105 8.74 -3.06 -3.22
N ASP A 106 9.59 -2.82 -4.22
CA ASP A 106 10.01 -1.49 -4.65
C ASP A 106 8.95 -0.75 -5.50
N ARG A 107 9.31 0.44 -6.02
CA ARG A 107 8.45 1.27 -6.88
C ARG A 107 8.70 1.08 -8.39
N ASN A 108 9.66 0.27 -8.79
CA ASN A 108 10.09 0.07 -10.18
C ASN A 108 9.62 -1.29 -10.71
N HIS A 109 8.45 -1.31 -11.35
CA HIS A 109 7.78 -2.53 -11.86
C HIS A 109 8.50 -3.25 -13.03
N ASN A 110 9.76 -2.91 -13.29
CA ASN A 110 10.68 -3.62 -14.20
C ASN A 110 11.73 -4.46 -13.46
N ASN A 111 12.00 -4.20 -12.19
CA ASN A 111 12.91 -5.00 -11.36
C ASN A 111 12.24 -6.32 -10.94
N TRP A 112 13.02 -7.35 -10.61
CA TRP A 112 12.50 -8.60 -10.02
C TRP A 112 13.54 -9.27 -9.11
N TRP A 113 13.06 -10.03 -8.13
CA TRP A 113 13.87 -10.98 -7.36
C TRP A 113 13.96 -12.32 -8.10
N GLN A 114 15.10 -13.02 -7.97
CA GLN A 114 15.33 -14.32 -8.61
C GLN A 114 16.16 -15.27 -7.75
N SER A 115 15.74 -16.54 -7.66
CA SER A 115 16.53 -17.63 -7.06
C SER A 115 17.70 -18.05 -7.95
N GLU A 116 18.62 -18.83 -7.40
CA GLU A 116 19.57 -19.62 -8.19
C GLU A 116 18.83 -20.56 -9.17
N THR A 117 19.54 -21.01 -10.22
CA THR A 117 19.05 -22.00 -11.18
C THR A 117 19.37 -23.42 -10.74
N MET A 118 18.67 -24.43 -11.28
CA MET A 118 18.99 -25.85 -11.00
C MET A 118 20.38 -26.31 -11.48
N ASP A 119 21.02 -25.58 -12.40
CA ASP A 119 22.43 -25.79 -12.80
C ASP A 119 23.43 -25.38 -11.70
N GLU A 120 23.01 -24.49 -10.79
CA GLU A 120 23.82 -23.95 -9.69
C GLU A 120 23.48 -24.64 -8.36
N ASN A 121 22.18 -24.86 -8.07
CA ASN A 121 21.71 -25.68 -6.94
C ASN A 121 20.76 -26.81 -7.41
N PRO A 122 21.27 -28.04 -7.63
CA PRO A 122 20.43 -29.20 -7.99
C PRO A 122 19.48 -29.73 -6.89
N ASN A 123 19.55 -29.23 -5.65
CA ASN A 123 18.61 -29.60 -4.56
C ASN A 123 17.45 -28.60 -4.41
N LEU A 124 17.50 -27.47 -5.13
CA LEU A 124 16.46 -26.45 -5.21
C LEU A 124 15.11 -27.12 -5.49
N HIS A 125 14.11 -26.84 -4.66
CA HIS A 125 12.75 -27.42 -4.69
C HIS A 125 12.63 -28.94 -4.41
N PHE A 126 13.72 -29.72 -4.35
CA PHE A 126 13.67 -31.15 -3.98
C PHE A 126 13.88 -31.41 -2.48
N LYS A 127 14.75 -30.62 -1.84
CA LYS A 127 15.03 -30.69 -0.39
C LYS A 127 14.97 -29.33 0.28
N GLU A 128 15.21 -28.27 -0.50
CA GLU A 128 15.27 -26.89 -0.05
C GLU A 128 14.15 -26.09 -0.75
N PRO A 129 12.99 -25.89 -0.10
CA PRO A 129 11.97 -24.98 -0.60
C PRO A 129 12.48 -23.53 -0.43
N VAL A 130 12.19 -22.66 -1.41
CA VAL A 130 12.61 -21.26 -1.30
C VAL A 130 11.57 -20.50 -0.47
N THR A 131 11.98 -20.00 0.69
CA THR A 131 11.13 -19.23 1.59
C THR A 131 11.36 -17.73 1.41
N LEU A 132 10.26 -16.99 1.27
CA LEU A 132 10.23 -15.54 1.18
C LEU A 132 9.43 -15.02 2.37
N THR A 133 10.12 -14.48 3.38
CA THR A 133 9.51 -14.00 4.62
C THR A 133 9.49 -12.48 4.65
N ILE A 134 8.32 -11.89 4.87
CA ILE A 134 8.14 -10.45 5.06
C ILE A 134 7.51 -10.16 6.42
N ASP A 135 8.13 -9.25 7.16
CA ASP A 135 7.65 -8.70 8.43
C ASP A 135 6.94 -7.36 8.16
N LEU A 136 5.64 -7.29 8.44
CA LEU A 136 4.80 -6.11 8.20
C LEU A 136 4.97 -5.04 9.30
N GLY A 137 5.75 -5.31 10.35
CA GLY A 137 6.10 -4.39 11.43
C GLY A 137 4.98 -4.09 12.44
N THR A 138 3.76 -4.57 12.19
CA THR A 138 2.64 -4.70 13.14
C THR A 138 1.55 -5.60 12.53
N LYS A 139 0.42 -5.79 13.21
CA LYS A 139 -0.74 -6.53 12.71
C LYS A 139 -1.50 -5.73 11.64
N PHE A 140 -1.84 -6.40 10.55
CA PHE A 140 -2.71 -5.89 9.47
C PHE A 140 -3.90 -6.82 9.27
N HIS A 141 -5.09 -6.25 9.09
CA HIS A 141 -6.19 -6.95 8.43
C HIS A 141 -5.89 -6.98 6.93
N VAL A 142 -5.51 -8.14 6.42
CA VAL A 142 -5.17 -8.34 5.01
C VAL A 142 -6.43 -8.76 4.25
N ASN A 143 -6.76 -8.02 3.19
CA ASN A 143 -7.83 -8.35 2.26
C ASN A 143 -7.30 -9.31 1.17
N TYR A 144 -6.10 -9.06 0.63
CA TYR A 144 -5.48 -9.94 -0.36
C TYR A 144 -3.95 -10.00 -0.28
N VAL A 145 -3.41 -11.14 -0.70
CA VAL A 145 -1.99 -11.29 -1.07
C VAL A 145 -1.91 -11.49 -2.58
N TYR A 146 -1.14 -10.65 -3.25
CA TYR A 146 -0.90 -10.67 -4.69
C TYR A 146 0.59 -10.91 -4.96
N LEU A 147 0.88 -11.91 -5.78
CA LEU A 147 2.22 -12.21 -6.29
C LEU A 147 2.19 -12.18 -7.82
N GLN A 148 3.18 -11.54 -8.44
CA GLN A 148 3.39 -11.59 -9.89
C GLN A 148 4.76 -12.20 -10.18
N PHE A 149 4.76 -13.39 -10.76
CA PHE A 149 5.97 -14.15 -11.06
C PHE A 149 6.60 -13.68 -12.38
N LYS A 150 7.93 -13.56 -12.40
CA LYS A 150 8.71 -13.36 -13.63
C LYS A 150 9.19 -14.69 -14.23
N SER A 151 9.28 -15.74 -13.42
CA SER A 151 9.32 -17.14 -13.86
C SER A 151 7.89 -17.63 -14.19
N PRO A 152 7.72 -18.88 -14.63
CA PRO A 152 6.46 -19.59 -14.43
C PRO A 152 6.08 -19.61 -12.94
N ARG A 153 4.78 -19.70 -12.66
CA ARG A 153 4.27 -19.85 -11.29
C ARG A 153 4.62 -21.25 -10.73
N PRO A 154 4.73 -21.44 -9.41
CA PRO A 154 5.07 -22.74 -8.83
C PRO A 154 4.08 -23.85 -9.18
N HIS A 155 4.57 -25.08 -9.23
CA HIS A 155 3.76 -26.30 -9.24
C HIS A 155 3.11 -26.52 -7.87
N ALA A 156 3.87 -26.23 -6.80
CA ALA A 156 3.36 -26.21 -5.43
C ALA A 156 4.01 -25.08 -4.62
N MET A 157 3.20 -24.34 -3.86
CA MET A 157 3.63 -23.37 -2.86
C MET A 157 2.57 -23.19 -1.77
N VAL A 158 2.97 -22.64 -0.62
CA VAL A 158 2.06 -22.30 0.48
C VAL A 158 2.28 -20.86 0.90
N ILE A 159 1.21 -20.12 1.17
CA ILE A 159 1.29 -18.84 1.88
C ILE A 159 0.94 -19.12 3.34
N TYR A 160 1.92 -18.97 4.21
CA TYR A 160 1.75 -19.00 5.66
C TYR A 160 1.62 -17.57 6.21
N LYS A 161 0.90 -17.44 7.32
CA LYS A 161 0.87 -16.22 8.14
C LYS A 161 1.38 -16.47 9.56
N LYS A 162 1.75 -15.39 10.23
CA LYS A 162 1.74 -15.28 11.69
C LYS A 162 0.68 -14.27 12.09
N PHE A 163 -0.05 -14.54 13.17
CA PHE A 163 -0.96 -13.56 13.78
C PHE A 163 -0.16 -12.49 14.54
N ASP A 164 0.77 -12.89 15.42
CA ASP A 164 1.86 -12.08 16.00
C ASP A 164 3.22 -12.80 15.91
N ASP A 165 4.31 -12.11 16.24
CA ASP A 165 5.67 -12.66 16.25
C ASP A 165 5.79 -13.93 17.12
N THR A 166 5.01 -14.02 18.20
CA THR A 166 4.89 -15.17 19.11
C THR A 166 4.07 -16.33 18.54
N SER A 167 3.20 -16.08 17.56
CA SER A 167 2.37 -17.11 16.95
C SER A 167 3.18 -18.10 16.11
N PRO A 168 2.73 -19.37 16.00
CA PRO A 168 3.26 -20.30 15.01
C PRO A 168 2.93 -19.83 13.58
N TRP A 169 3.71 -20.30 12.61
CA TRP A 169 3.37 -20.16 11.19
C TRP A 169 2.15 -21.04 10.86
N THR A 170 0.99 -20.42 10.63
CA THR A 170 -0.23 -21.13 10.22
C THR A 170 -0.43 -21.04 8.70
N PRO A 171 -0.84 -22.13 8.03
CA PRO A 171 -1.07 -22.13 6.59
C PRO A 171 -2.35 -21.35 6.28
N TRP A 172 -2.23 -20.33 5.42
CA TRP A 172 -3.32 -19.41 5.09
C TRP A 172 -4.05 -19.83 3.81
N VAL A 173 -3.26 -20.26 2.82
CA VAL A 173 -3.75 -20.87 1.57
C VAL A 173 -2.65 -21.75 0.97
N TYR A 174 -3.09 -22.84 0.38
CA TYR A 174 -2.24 -23.76 -0.36
C TYR A 174 -2.46 -23.57 -1.87
N PHE A 175 -1.40 -23.69 -2.66
CA PHE A 175 -1.45 -23.62 -4.11
C PHE A 175 -0.67 -24.80 -4.68
N SER A 176 -1.35 -25.75 -5.31
CA SER A 176 -0.71 -26.86 -6.04
C SER A 176 -1.44 -27.09 -7.36
N SER A 177 -0.80 -27.60 -8.43
CA SER A 177 -1.56 -28.10 -9.60
C SER A 177 -2.26 -29.44 -9.35
N ASN A 178 -2.02 -30.05 -8.19
CA ASN A 178 -2.80 -31.15 -7.63
C ASN A 178 -2.81 -31.01 -6.10
N CYS A 179 -3.88 -30.46 -5.56
CA CYS A 179 -4.05 -30.17 -4.14
C CYS A 179 -4.14 -31.44 -3.27
N LEU A 180 -4.66 -32.54 -3.82
CA LEU A 180 -4.83 -33.79 -3.09
C LEU A 180 -3.49 -34.49 -2.91
N THR A 181 -2.67 -34.60 -3.95
CA THR A 181 -1.38 -35.31 -3.88
C THR A 181 -0.30 -34.51 -3.15
N TYR A 182 -0.33 -33.17 -3.19
CA TYR A 182 0.72 -32.35 -2.55
C TYR A 182 0.38 -31.89 -1.13
N PHE A 183 -0.91 -31.73 -0.80
CA PHE A 183 -1.36 -31.19 0.50
C PHE A 183 -2.47 -31.99 1.19
N ASN A 184 -2.92 -33.11 0.62
CA ASN A 184 -4.06 -33.89 1.10
C ASN A 184 -5.37 -33.08 1.24
N MET A 185 -5.57 -32.09 0.35
CA MET A 185 -6.76 -31.22 0.33
C MET A 185 -7.53 -31.35 -0.98
N THR A 186 -8.87 -31.41 -0.93
CA THR A 186 -9.67 -31.38 -2.18
C THR A 186 -9.88 -29.94 -2.64
N TYR A 187 -9.55 -29.64 -3.89
CA TYR A 187 -9.85 -28.35 -4.52
C TYR A 187 -11.32 -28.23 -4.94
N GLU A 188 -11.89 -27.02 -4.88
CA GLU A 188 -13.21 -26.69 -5.43
C GLU A 188 -13.14 -25.37 -6.21
N ARG A 189 -13.65 -25.34 -7.46
CA ARG A 189 -13.59 -24.16 -8.35
C ARG A 189 -14.29 -22.94 -7.77
N LEU A 190 -15.37 -23.16 -7.01
CA LEU A 190 -16.11 -22.15 -6.26
C LEU A 190 -16.19 -22.64 -4.81
N PRO A 191 -15.20 -22.33 -3.95
CA PRO A 191 -15.18 -22.85 -2.59
C PRO A 191 -16.31 -22.24 -1.76
N THR A 192 -17.24 -23.08 -1.29
CA THR A 192 -18.31 -22.67 -0.36
C THR A 192 -17.82 -22.83 1.08
N PHE A 193 -17.19 -21.78 1.60
CA PHE A 193 -16.66 -21.78 2.97
C PHE A 193 -17.78 -21.96 4.00
N ARG A 194 -17.62 -22.93 4.90
CA ARG A 194 -18.51 -23.18 6.04
C ARG A 194 -18.06 -22.44 7.28
N ARG A 195 -16.76 -22.13 7.39
CA ARG A 195 -16.19 -21.30 8.47
C ARG A 195 -15.29 -20.19 7.93
N PRO A 196 -15.18 -19.04 8.62
CA PRO A 196 -14.23 -17.98 8.24
C PRO A 196 -12.77 -18.43 8.21
N ASP A 197 -12.36 -19.37 9.07
CA ASP A 197 -10.98 -19.85 9.22
C ASP A 197 -10.61 -21.03 8.29
N GLU A 198 -11.51 -21.42 7.38
CA GLU A 198 -11.34 -22.60 6.53
C GLU A 198 -10.22 -22.35 5.50
N ALA A 199 -9.02 -22.87 5.79
CA ALA A 199 -7.92 -22.93 4.84
C ALA A 199 -8.31 -23.83 3.67
N ILE A 200 -7.98 -23.40 2.45
CA ILE A 200 -8.28 -24.12 1.22
C ILE A 200 -7.02 -24.29 0.37
N CYS A 201 -7.07 -25.25 -0.54
CA CYS A 201 -6.08 -25.37 -1.60
C CYS A 201 -6.69 -24.92 -2.94
N ARG A 202 -5.92 -24.15 -3.71
CA ARG A 202 -6.33 -23.48 -4.95
C ARG A 202 -5.43 -23.89 -6.10
N GLU A 203 -5.98 -24.59 -7.08
CA GLU A 203 -5.20 -25.12 -8.20
C GLU A 203 -5.05 -24.12 -9.35
N GLU A 204 -5.90 -23.08 -9.41
CA GLU A 204 -5.99 -22.25 -10.62
C GLU A 204 -4.83 -21.28 -10.81
N TYR A 205 -4.15 -20.97 -9.71
CA TYR A 205 -2.95 -20.14 -9.71
C TYR A 205 -1.66 -20.96 -9.87
N SER A 206 -1.77 -22.30 -9.88
CA SER A 206 -0.65 -23.24 -9.97
C SER A 206 -0.52 -23.89 -11.33
N THR A 207 -1.25 -23.44 -12.37
CA THR A 207 -1.04 -23.96 -13.73
C THR A 207 0.18 -23.30 -14.39
N LEU A 208 0.97 -24.11 -15.10
CA LEU A 208 2.18 -23.72 -15.85
C LEU A 208 1.96 -22.53 -16.82
N GLN A 209 0.76 -22.41 -17.40
CA GLN A 209 0.37 -21.22 -18.14
C GLN A 209 -0.21 -20.14 -17.21
N PRO A 210 0.21 -18.86 -17.34
CA PRO A 210 1.23 -18.34 -18.26
C PRO A 210 2.67 -18.58 -17.75
N LEU A 211 3.62 -18.68 -18.70
CA LEU A 211 5.05 -18.89 -18.41
C LEU A 211 5.78 -17.64 -17.88
N TYR A 212 5.20 -16.45 -18.08
CA TYR A 212 5.78 -15.15 -17.70
C TYR A 212 4.70 -14.22 -17.18
N ASP A 213 5.10 -13.32 -16.28
CA ASP A 213 4.26 -12.27 -15.68
C ASP A 213 2.97 -12.86 -15.07
N GLY A 214 3.08 -14.10 -14.58
CA GLY A 214 1.97 -14.92 -14.11
C GLY A 214 1.53 -14.53 -12.71
N GLU A 215 0.24 -14.24 -12.56
CA GLU A 215 -0.32 -13.73 -11.32
C GLU A 215 -0.85 -14.84 -10.41
N VAL A 216 -0.70 -14.64 -9.10
CA VAL A 216 -1.37 -15.39 -8.03
C VAL A 216 -2.10 -14.39 -7.15
N VAL A 217 -3.42 -14.55 -7.03
CA VAL A 217 -4.27 -13.68 -6.21
C VAL A 217 -4.93 -14.51 -5.12
N PHE A 218 -4.46 -14.36 -3.89
CA PHE A 218 -5.14 -14.87 -2.71
C PHE A 218 -6.07 -13.80 -2.16
N SER A 219 -7.37 -13.95 -2.40
CA SER A 219 -8.39 -13.24 -1.62
C SER A 219 -8.53 -13.89 -0.25
N VAL A 220 -8.27 -13.14 0.81
CA VAL A 220 -8.32 -13.61 2.20
C VAL A 220 -9.76 -13.72 2.67
N ILE A 221 -10.58 -12.70 2.42
CA ILE A 221 -11.94 -12.55 2.97
C ILE A 221 -13.07 -12.92 1.99
N ASN A 222 -13.00 -12.52 0.71
CA ASN A 222 -14.17 -12.58 -0.18
C ASN A 222 -14.76 -14.00 -0.30
N GLY A 223 -16.09 -14.08 -0.16
CA GLY A 223 -16.87 -15.32 -0.24
C GLY A 223 -17.00 -16.08 1.08
N ARG A 224 -16.32 -15.65 2.16
CA ARG A 224 -16.42 -16.29 3.48
C ARG A 224 -17.66 -15.78 4.25
N PRO A 225 -18.29 -16.63 5.09
CA PRO A 225 -19.36 -16.20 5.99
C PRO A 225 -18.96 -14.97 6.81
N GLY A 226 -19.83 -13.95 6.81
CA GLY A 226 -19.59 -12.68 7.52
C GLY A 226 -18.72 -11.66 6.77
N THR A 227 -18.45 -11.82 5.47
CA THR A 227 -17.74 -10.78 4.68
C THR A 227 -18.45 -9.44 4.75
N ASP A 228 -19.78 -9.41 4.58
CA ASP A 228 -20.58 -8.18 4.57
C ASP A 228 -20.66 -7.49 5.96
N ASP A 229 -20.33 -8.24 7.02
CA ASP A 229 -20.40 -7.82 8.44
C ASP A 229 -19.04 -7.99 9.15
N PHE A 230 -17.96 -7.72 8.40
CA PHE A 230 -16.58 -8.01 8.80
C PHE A 230 -16.23 -7.50 10.21
N PHE A 231 -16.66 -6.28 10.56
CA PHE A 231 -16.28 -5.61 11.81
C PHE A 231 -17.02 -6.15 13.05
N ASN A 232 -18.14 -6.87 12.88
CA ASN A 232 -18.79 -7.59 13.97
C ASN A 232 -18.42 -9.10 13.98
N ASN A 233 -17.65 -9.59 12.99
CA ASN A 233 -17.26 -10.99 12.88
C ASN A 233 -15.81 -11.25 13.36
N PRO A 234 -15.58 -11.64 14.63
CA PRO A 234 -14.23 -11.82 15.16
C PRO A 234 -13.47 -12.96 14.49
N ALA A 235 -14.14 -14.04 14.07
CA ALA A 235 -13.50 -15.18 13.41
C ALA A 235 -12.95 -14.81 12.02
N LEU A 236 -13.66 -13.95 11.26
CA LEU A 236 -13.17 -13.44 9.98
C LEU A 236 -12.07 -12.39 10.17
N GLN A 237 -12.14 -11.57 11.22
CA GLN A 237 -11.05 -10.66 11.59
C GLN A 237 -9.77 -11.40 11.97
N GLU A 238 -9.84 -12.40 12.86
CA GLU A 238 -8.70 -13.25 13.23
C GLU A 238 -8.12 -13.98 12.02
N TRP A 239 -8.98 -14.52 11.14
CA TRP A 239 -8.57 -15.10 9.87
C TRP A 239 -7.85 -14.10 8.96
N SER A 240 -8.34 -12.85 8.86
CA SER A 240 -7.73 -11.80 8.03
C SER A 240 -6.41 -11.25 8.59
N THR A 241 -6.17 -11.41 9.89
CA THR A 241 -5.06 -10.72 10.57
C THR A 241 -3.74 -11.42 10.36
N ALA A 242 -2.72 -10.68 9.93
CA ALA A 242 -1.33 -11.13 9.87
C ALA A 242 -0.34 -10.02 10.28
N SER A 243 0.75 -10.42 10.92
CA SER A 243 1.92 -9.56 11.24
C SER A 243 3.14 -9.90 10.38
N GLN A 244 3.33 -11.19 10.08
CA GLN A 244 4.34 -11.67 9.16
C GLN A 244 3.71 -12.63 8.14
N ILE A 245 4.25 -12.66 6.92
CA ILE A 245 3.82 -13.56 5.84
C ILE A 245 5.05 -14.29 5.30
N LYS A 246 4.95 -15.61 5.15
CA LYS A 246 5.97 -16.46 4.53
C LYS A 246 5.36 -17.15 3.32
N VAL A 247 5.84 -16.80 2.13
CA VAL A 247 5.57 -17.59 0.91
C VAL A 247 6.64 -18.67 0.82
N GLU A 248 6.23 -19.93 0.74
CA GLU A 248 7.12 -21.07 0.63
C GLU A 248 6.95 -21.73 -0.73
N LEU A 249 7.95 -21.56 -1.59
CA LEU A 249 7.98 -22.03 -2.98
C LEU A 249 8.54 -23.46 -2.98
N GLN A 250 7.66 -24.45 -3.02
CA GLN A 250 7.99 -25.85 -2.71
C GLN A 250 8.34 -26.69 -3.93
N LYS A 251 7.62 -26.56 -5.07
CA LYS A 251 7.98 -27.24 -6.33
C LYS A 251 7.82 -26.31 -7.54
N MET A 252 8.79 -26.35 -8.47
CA MET A 252 8.69 -25.73 -9.80
C MET A 252 7.94 -26.64 -10.79
N HIS A 253 7.37 -26.06 -11.85
CA HIS A 253 6.99 -26.87 -13.01
C HIS A 253 8.23 -27.17 -13.84
N THR A 254 8.59 -28.45 -13.87
CA THR A 254 9.58 -29.05 -14.77
C THR A 254 8.84 -29.94 -15.78
N PHE A 255 9.43 -30.17 -16.95
CA PHE A 255 8.79 -30.98 -18.00
C PHE A 255 8.96 -32.50 -17.81
N GLY A 256 9.26 -32.95 -16.57
CA GLY A 256 9.58 -34.35 -16.25
C GLY A 256 10.98 -34.79 -16.70
N ASP A 257 11.76 -33.88 -17.26
CA ASP A 257 13.15 -34.08 -17.72
C ASP A 257 14.19 -33.90 -16.61
N GLU A 258 13.77 -33.42 -15.43
CA GLU A 258 14.59 -32.98 -14.29
C GLU A 258 15.71 -33.94 -13.82
N ALA A 259 15.62 -35.25 -14.10
CA ALA A 259 16.65 -36.24 -13.77
C ALA A 259 17.74 -36.45 -14.86
N ASN A 260 17.49 -36.03 -16.11
CA ASN A 260 18.39 -36.20 -17.27
C ASN A 260 18.50 -34.93 -18.13
N ALA A 261 18.04 -33.78 -17.64
CA ALA A 261 17.95 -32.54 -18.41
C ALA A 261 19.34 -32.04 -18.86
N GLU A 262 19.42 -31.56 -20.11
CA GLU A 262 20.60 -30.85 -20.58
C GLU A 262 20.84 -29.56 -19.79
N ARG A 263 22.11 -29.15 -19.69
CA ARG A 263 22.53 -27.97 -18.93
C ARG A 263 21.77 -26.69 -19.31
N ASP A 264 21.52 -26.47 -20.60
CA ASP A 264 20.78 -25.29 -21.09
C ASP A 264 19.27 -25.33 -20.76
N THR A 265 18.75 -26.45 -20.26
CA THR A 265 17.40 -26.56 -19.66
C THR A 265 17.44 -26.31 -18.15
N LEU A 266 18.42 -26.87 -17.41
CA LEU A 266 18.60 -26.59 -15.97
C LEU A 266 18.81 -25.11 -15.67
N LEU A 267 19.42 -24.36 -16.61
CA LEU A 267 19.54 -22.90 -16.57
C LEU A 267 18.21 -22.14 -16.73
N THR A 268 17.12 -22.80 -17.17
CA THR A 268 15.77 -22.20 -17.29
C THR A 268 14.86 -22.46 -16.10
N TYR A 269 15.28 -23.30 -15.15
CA TYR A 269 14.52 -23.64 -13.96
C TYR A 269 15.02 -22.83 -12.75
N TYR A 270 14.27 -21.78 -12.41
CA TYR A 270 14.45 -20.92 -11.24
C TYR A 270 13.10 -20.26 -10.87
N PHE A 271 12.96 -19.84 -9.61
CA PHE A 271 11.86 -18.98 -9.19
C PHE A 271 12.23 -17.51 -9.40
N ALA A 272 11.30 -16.69 -9.90
CA ALA A 272 11.47 -15.25 -9.93
C ALA A 272 10.14 -14.52 -9.70
N ILE A 273 10.14 -13.46 -8.88
CA ILE A 273 8.96 -12.66 -8.54
C ILE A 273 9.25 -11.19 -8.82
N ARG A 274 8.40 -10.58 -9.65
CA ARG A 274 8.44 -9.16 -10.01
C ARG A 274 7.75 -8.27 -8.97
N LYS A 275 6.72 -8.80 -8.29
CA LYS A 275 5.92 -8.01 -7.35
C LYS A 275 5.31 -8.88 -6.26
N PHE A 276 5.48 -8.46 -5.01
CA PHE A 276 4.81 -8.98 -3.81
C PHE A 276 4.02 -7.82 -3.20
N THR A 277 2.70 -7.95 -3.13
CA THR A 277 1.79 -6.93 -2.62
C THR A 277 0.84 -7.55 -1.60
N VAL A 278 0.69 -6.90 -0.45
CA VAL A 278 -0.15 -7.36 0.66
C VAL A 278 -1.15 -6.24 0.92
N GLY A 279 -2.33 -6.33 0.30
CA GLY A 279 -3.36 -5.30 0.38
C GLY A 279 -4.14 -5.42 1.70
N GLY A 280 -4.10 -4.39 2.54
CA GLY A 280 -4.77 -4.41 3.84
C GLY A 280 -4.80 -3.06 4.55
N ARG A 281 -5.30 -3.08 5.78
CA ARG A 281 -5.34 -1.94 6.71
C ARG A 281 -4.62 -2.31 8.01
N CYS A 282 -3.88 -1.36 8.59
CA CYS A 282 -3.22 -1.56 9.89
C CYS A 282 -4.29 -1.76 10.98
N MET A 283 -4.07 -2.73 11.88
CA MET A 283 -5.07 -3.18 12.85
C MET A 283 -5.12 -2.23 14.05
N CYS A 284 -5.92 -1.16 13.97
CA CYS A 284 -6.12 -0.22 15.09
C CYS A 284 -7.42 -0.46 15.87
N ASN A 285 -8.03 -1.64 15.71
CA ASN A 285 -9.28 -2.08 16.35
C ASN A 285 -10.45 -1.08 16.28
N GLY A 286 -10.45 -0.17 15.30
CA GLY A 286 -11.48 0.84 15.13
C GLY A 286 -11.32 2.11 16.00
N HIS A 287 -10.19 2.27 16.68
CA HIS A 287 -9.88 3.41 17.54
C HIS A 287 -8.69 4.26 17.04
N GLY A 288 -8.34 4.20 15.75
CA GLY A 288 -7.28 5.03 15.17
C GLY A 288 -7.34 5.09 13.64
N ASN A 289 -7.10 6.28 13.08
CA ASN A 289 -7.17 6.56 11.64
C ASN A 289 -5.80 6.61 10.93
N ASP A 290 -4.70 6.42 11.67
CA ASP A 290 -3.33 6.48 11.15
C ASP A 290 -2.43 5.46 11.88
N CYS A 291 -1.34 5.05 11.24
CA CYS A 291 -0.44 3.99 11.71
C CYS A 291 0.99 4.28 11.20
N ARG A 292 1.89 4.62 12.13
CA ARG A 292 3.17 5.31 11.85
C ARG A 292 4.40 4.51 12.29
N PRO A 293 5.56 4.69 11.63
CA PRO A 293 6.80 4.04 12.03
C PRO A 293 7.37 4.63 13.32
N VAL A 294 7.80 3.76 14.25
CA VAL A 294 8.38 4.13 15.54
C VAL A 294 9.76 3.48 15.69
N GLY A 295 10.80 4.31 15.83
CA GLY A 295 12.17 3.88 16.12
C GLY A 295 13.04 3.58 14.89
N GLY A 296 13.80 4.58 14.45
CA GLY A 296 14.94 4.43 13.53
C GLY A 296 14.59 4.25 12.03
N TYR A 297 15.48 4.74 11.16
CA TYR A 297 15.41 4.51 9.71
C TYR A 297 15.97 3.13 9.33
N GLY A 298 15.42 2.07 9.91
CA GLY A 298 15.70 0.68 9.51
C GLY A 298 14.88 0.27 8.27
N PRO A 299 15.26 -0.83 7.59
CA PRO A 299 14.56 -1.31 6.39
C PRO A 299 13.15 -1.86 6.67
N ASN A 300 12.91 -2.36 7.88
CA ASN A 300 11.60 -2.83 8.37
C ASN A 300 11.29 -2.13 9.70
N PRO A 301 10.79 -0.87 9.71
CA PRO A 301 10.45 -0.19 10.94
C PRO A 301 9.20 -0.82 11.59
N LYS A 302 9.15 -0.84 12.93
CA LYS A 302 7.93 -1.20 13.66
C LYS A 302 6.87 -0.13 13.39
N LEU A 303 5.64 -0.53 13.11
CA LEU A 303 4.50 0.36 12.94
C LEU A 303 3.66 0.35 14.23
N VAL A 304 3.08 1.50 14.57
CA VAL A 304 2.21 1.68 15.75
C VAL A 304 1.01 2.52 15.37
N CYS A 305 -0.18 2.10 15.80
CA CYS A 305 -1.42 2.84 15.62
C CYS A 305 -1.41 4.17 16.38
N VAL A 306 -1.92 5.22 15.74
CA VAL A 306 -2.21 6.49 16.41
C VAL A 306 -3.62 6.37 17.00
N CYS A 307 -3.70 5.87 18.24
CA CYS A 307 -4.96 5.73 18.96
C CYS A 307 -5.56 7.10 19.26
N ASP A 308 -6.84 7.28 18.97
CA ASP A 308 -7.49 8.59 19.09
C ASP A 308 -7.79 8.94 20.56
N PRO A 309 -7.46 10.17 21.01
CA PRO A 309 -7.72 10.61 22.39
C PRO A 309 -9.17 10.48 22.85
N ALA A 310 -10.17 10.53 21.96
CA ALA A 310 -11.57 10.42 22.31
C ALA A 310 -12.02 8.97 22.57
N HIS A 311 -11.30 7.97 22.05
CA HIS A 311 -11.61 6.55 22.27
C HIS A 311 -10.97 6.01 23.57
N HIS A 312 -10.02 6.75 24.15
CA HIS A 312 -9.32 6.42 25.40
C HIS A 312 -8.67 5.02 25.41
N THR A 313 -8.18 4.56 24.26
CA THR A 313 -7.44 3.30 24.09
C THR A 313 -5.93 3.51 24.04
N ALA A 314 -5.18 2.43 24.26
CA ALA A 314 -3.72 2.39 24.25
C ALA A 314 -3.22 1.02 23.77
N GLY A 315 -1.91 0.90 23.54
CA GLY A 315 -1.30 -0.30 22.95
C GLY A 315 -0.70 -0.02 21.58
N ASP A 316 -0.05 -1.02 20.98
CA ASP A 316 0.54 -0.88 19.64
C ASP A 316 -0.53 -0.83 18.53
N ASN A 317 -1.69 -1.42 18.82
CA ASN A 317 -2.83 -1.66 17.94
C ASN A 317 -4.14 -1.11 18.55
N CYS A 318 -4.04 -0.27 19.59
CA CYS A 318 -5.17 0.21 20.40
C CYS A 318 -6.00 -0.91 21.07
N GLU A 319 -5.33 -2.04 21.38
CA GLU A 319 -5.90 -3.32 21.82
C GLU A 319 -6.35 -3.39 23.30
N ARG A 320 -6.32 -2.26 24.01
CA ARG A 320 -6.72 -2.14 25.42
C ARG A 320 -7.14 -0.71 25.76
N CYS A 321 -7.84 -0.54 26.86
CA CYS A 321 -8.10 0.78 27.43
C CYS A 321 -6.81 1.45 27.95
N ALA A 322 -6.77 2.77 27.89
CA ALA A 322 -5.70 3.56 28.49
C ALA A 322 -5.74 3.44 30.04
N PRO A 323 -4.60 3.62 30.74
CA PRO A 323 -4.57 3.62 32.21
C PRO A 323 -5.58 4.62 32.79
N GLY A 324 -6.43 4.15 33.71
CA GLY A 324 -7.52 4.92 34.32
C GLY A 324 -8.87 4.85 33.60
N TYR A 325 -8.96 4.19 32.44
CA TYR A 325 -10.18 4.08 31.63
C TYR A 325 -10.74 2.65 31.55
N MET A 326 -10.66 1.88 32.64
CA MET A 326 -11.03 0.46 32.69
C MET A 326 -12.39 0.18 33.38
N ASP A 327 -13.33 1.13 33.35
CA ASP A 327 -14.64 0.96 33.99
C ASP A 327 -15.64 0.10 33.19
N VAL A 328 -15.33 -0.10 31.91
CA VAL A 328 -16.02 -0.99 30.99
C VAL A 328 -14.99 -1.95 30.39
N PRO A 329 -15.36 -3.19 30.03
CA PRO A 329 -14.45 -4.07 29.32
C PRO A 329 -14.09 -3.44 27.97
N TRP A 330 -12.82 -3.59 27.57
CA TRP A 330 -12.39 -3.19 26.24
C TRP A 330 -13.05 -4.07 25.18
N TYR A 331 -13.58 -3.44 24.13
CA TYR A 331 -14.03 -4.08 22.91
C TYR A 331 -13.55 -3.27 21.69
N PRO A 332 -13.28 -3.91 20.55
CA PRO A 332 -13.00 -3.19 19.31
C PRO A 332 -14.23 -2.35 18.91
N ALA A 333 -13.98 -1.19 18.30
CA ALA A 333 -15.07 -0.37 17.77
C ALA A 333 -15.73 -1.02 16.55
N THR A 334 -17.06 -0.93 16.50
CA THR A 334 -17.90 -1.40 15.39
C THR A 334 -18.60 -0.21 14.73
N PRO A 335 -19.11 -0.32 13.49
CA PRO A 335 -19.79 0.80 12.81
C PRO A 335 -20.98 1.37 13.60
N ASP A 336 -21.63 0.54 14.43
CA ASP A 336 -22.75 0.93 15.29
C ASP A 336 -22.31 1.55 16.64
N ASN A 337 -21.11 1.23 17.12
CA ASN A 337 -20.63 1.66 18.44
C ASN A 337 -19.10 1.82 18.49
N ALA A 338 -18.64 3.02 18.87
CA ALA A 338 -17.22 3.34 19.03
C ALA A 338 -16.50 2.54 20.14
N HIS A 339 -17.23 1.88 21.04
CA HIS A 339 -16.71 1.12 22.18
C HIS A 339 -15.59 1.85 22.96
N ALA A 340 -15.72 3.17 23.07
CA ALA A 340 -14.75 4.03 23.75
C ALA A 340 -14.65 3.68 25.24
N CYS A 341 -13.42 3.62 25.74
CA CYS A 341 -13.12 3.24 27.11
C CYS A 341 -13.57 4.31 28.11
N ARG A 342 -14.14 3.88 29.24
CA ARG A 342 -14.76 4.78 30.23
C ARG A 342 -13.85 4.96 31.45
N ALA A 343 -13.65 6.22 31.85
CA ALA A 343 -12.90 6.58 33.05
C ALA A 343 -13.47 5.88 34.30
N CYS A 344 -12.60 5.37 35.15
CA CYS A 344 -12.98 4.76 36.42
C CYS A 344 -13.38 5.81 37.45
N GLU A 345 -14.54 5.61 38.07
CA GLU A 345 -14.92 6.41 39.23
C GLU A 345 -14.21 5.87 40.48
N CYS A 346 -13.18 6.60 40.91
CA CYS A 346 -12.34 6.29 42.07
C CYS A 346 -12.39 7.40 43.14
N ASN A 347 -13.38 8.31 43.07
CA ASN A 347 -13.56 9.45 43.96
C ASN A 347 -12.32 10.36 44.08
N GLY A 348 -11.45 10.36 43.06
CA GLY A 348 -10.16 11.07 43.04
C GLY A 348 -9.04 10.40 43.85
N ASN A 349 -9.26 9.22 44.41
CA ASN A 349 -8.30 8.49 45.27
C ASN A 349 -7.34 7.58 44.52
N SER A 350 -7.67 7.22 43.28
CA SER A 350 -6.74 6.57 42.36
C SER A 350 -7.00 7.05 40.93
N ASN A 351 -5.94 7.13 40.15
CA ASN A 351 -5.95 7.28 38.70
C ASN A 351 -5.70 5.92 37.99
N HIS A 352 -5.68 4.83 38.78
CA HIS A 352 -5.44 3.47 38.33
C HIS A 352 -6.57 2.55 38.81
N CYS A 353 -7.06 1.72 37.90
CA CYS A 353 -8.12 0.77 38.13
C CYS A 353 -7.84 -0.48 37.30
N GLU A 354 -8.29 -1.61 37.82
CA GLU A 354 -8.41 -2.88 37.11
C GLU A 354 -9.90 -3.15 36.85
N PHE A 355 -10.19 -4.12 35.99
CA PHE A 355 -11.55 -4.43 35.58
C PHE A 355 -12.06 -5.72 36.25
N ASP A 356 -13.11 -5.60 37.05
CA ASP A 356 -13.84 -6.70 37.67
C ASP A 356 -15.09 -7.06 36.83
N GLU A 357 -15.04 -8.24 36.19
CA GLU A 357 -16.10 -8.73 35.31
C GLU A 357 -17.37 -9.15 36.09
N ASP A 358 -17.23 -9.64 37.32
CA ASP A 358 -18.35 -10.06 38.16
C ASP A 358 -19.09 -8.85 38.76
N GLU A 359 -18.42 -7.72 38.97
CA GLU A 359 -19.05 -6.43 39.27
C GLU A 359 -19.74 -5.87 38.03
N TYR A 360 -19.05 -5.80 36.89
CA TYR A 360 -19.61 -5.29 35.64
C TYR A 360 -20.89 -6.05 35.24
N ARG A 361 -20.90 -7.38 35.34
CA ARG A 361 -22.09 -8.22 35.08
C ARG A 361 -23.26 -8.00 36.06
N ARG A 362 -23.06 -7.30 37.18
CA ARG A 362 -24.11 -6.94 38.16
C ARG A 362 -24.55 -5.48 38.13
N THR A 363 -23.68 -4.55 37.76
CA THR A 363 -23.92 -3.09 37.91
C THR A 363 -23.78 -2.28 36.62
N GLY A 364 -23.09 -2.81 35.59
CA GLY A 364 -22.70 -2.04 34.41
C GLY A 364 -21.49 -1.12 34.61
N SER A 365 -20.77 -1.26 35.73
CA SER A 365 -19.49 -0.62 36.05
C SER A 365 -18.56 -1.68 36.65
N GLY A 366 -17.37 -1.83 36.06
CA GLY A 366 -16.37 -2.84 36.47
C GLY A 366 -15.07 -2.23 36.96
N GLY A 367 -14.96 -0.90 37.03
CA GLY A 367 -13.73 -0.21 37.43
C GLY A 367 -13.43 -0.39 38.90
N LEU A 368 -12.70 -1.46 39.24
CA LEU A 368 -12.16 -1.70 40.57
C LEU A 368 -10.90 -0.85 40.74
N CYS A 369 -10.98 0.19 41.54
CA CYS A 369 -9.88 1.12 41.75
C CYS A 369 -8.75 0.44 42.54
N VAL A 370 -7.55 0.41 41.95
CA VAL A 370 -6.38 -0.26 42.53
C VAL A 370 -5.40 0.76 43.08
N GLY A 371 -4.68 0.35 44.14
CA GLY A 371 -3.86 1.27 44.91
C GLY A 371 -4.68 2.41 45.53
N CYS A 372 -5.94 2.16 45.91
CA CYS A 372 -6.84 3.15 46.52
C CYS A 372 -6.10 4.01 47.57
N GLY A 373 -5.91 5.28 47.22
CA GLY A 373 -5.24 6.22 48.09
C GLY A 373 -6.02 6.48 49.38
N ASN A 374 -5.39 7.23 50.29
CA ASN A 374 -6.10 7.83 51.42
C ASN A 374 -6.75 6.80 52.38
N ASN A 375 -6.20 5.59 52.49
CA ASN A 375 -6.67 4.46 53.32
C ASN A 375 -8.11 3.98 53.02
N THR A 376 -8.60 4.26 51.82
CA THR A 376 -9.91 3.80 51.37
C THR A 376 -9.87 2.35 50.91
N MET A 377 -11.04 1.72 50.88
CA MET A 377 -11.33 0.48 50.16
C MET A 377 -12.78 0.51 49.70
N GLY A 378 -13.36 -0.66 49.42
CA GLY A 378 -14.49 -0.73 48.50
C GLY A 378 -13.98 -0.65 47.08
N LYS A 379 -14.89 -0.61 46.11
CA LYS A 379 -14.57 -0.83 44.70
C LYS A 379 -14.23 0.45 43.95
N HIS A 380 -14.68 1.57 44.48
CA HIS A 380 -14.54 2.92 43.93
C HIS A 380 -13.74 3.83 44.89
N CYS A 381 -12.97 3.23 45.81
CA CYS A 381 -12.31 3.94 46.92
C CYS A 381 -13.31 4.74 47.79
N GLU A 382 -14.49 4.17 48.04
CA GLU A 382 -15.69 4.80 48.58
C GLU A 382 -16.00 4.46 50.05
N THR A 383 -15.29 3.48 50.61
CA THR A 383 -15.38 3.07 52.02
C THR A 383 -13.99 3.07 52.67
N CYS A 384 -13.90 2.71 53.95
CA CYS A 384 -12.65 2.68 54.69
C CYS A 384 -12.25 1.24 55.05
N LEU A 385 -10.94 0.98 55.09
CA LEU A 385 -10.37 -0.31 55.51
C LEU A 385 -10.95 -0.77 56.87
N PRO A 386 -11.09 -2.08 57.14
CA PRO A 386 -11.47 -2.55 58.48
C PRO A 386 -10.59 -1.93 59.55
N GLY A 387 -11.22 -1.44 60.61
CA GLY A 387 -10.54 -0.60 61.57
C GLY A 387 -10.09 0.75 60.98
N HIS A 388 -10.90 1.39 60.12
CA HIS A 388 -10.77 2.77 59.63
C HIS A 388 -12.17 3.41 59.44
N TYR A 389 -12.24 4.75 59.41
CA TYR A 389 -13.45 5.57 59.29
C TYR A 389 -13.22 6.82 58.40
N PRO A 390 -14.26 7.43 57.78
CA PRO A 390 -14.09 8.55 56.86
C PRO A 390 -13.64 9.87 57.52
N ASP A 391 -12.89 10.68 56.78
CA ASP A 391 -12.50 12.04 57.16
C ASP A 391 -13.71 13.00 57.03
N PRO A 392 -14.11 13.70 58.11
CA PRO A 392 -15.30 14.56 58.09
C PRO A 392 -15.28 15.71 57.08
N ASN A 393 -14.10 16.14 56.61
CA ASN A 393 -13.95 17.26 55.67
C ASN A 393 -13.64 16.81 54.24
N ARG A 394 -13.19 15.56 54.06
CA ARG A 394 -12.93 14.94 52.75
C ARG A 394 -13.39 13.48 52.79
N PRO A 395 -14.68 13.17 52.62
CA PRO A 395 -15.20 11.80 52.83
C PRO A 395 -14.56 10.70 51.99
N ALA A 396 -13.93 11.07 50.86
CA ALA A 396 -13.07 10.20 50.06
C ALA A 396 -11.70 9.87 50.72
N VAL A 397 -11.44 10.33 51.95
CA VAL A 397 -10.23 10.06 52.72
C VAL A 397 -10.63 9.31 53.98
N CYS A 398 -9.83 8.33 54.39
CA CYS A 398 -10.09 7.48 55.55
C CYS A 398 -8.93 7.52 56.56
N ARG A 399 -9.28 7.32 57.83
CA ARG A 399 -8.38 7.38 58.99
C ARG A 399 -8.57 6.11 59.83
N PRO A 400 -7.52 5.45 60.34
CA PRO A 400 -7.70 4.24 61.12
C PRO A 400 -8.54 4.45 62.40
N CYS A 401 -9.37 3.45 62.71
CA CYS A 401 -9.88 3.13 64.04
C CYS A 401 -8.75 2.47 64.82
N GLU A 402 -8.42 3.01 65.98
CA GLU A 402 -7.15 2.66 66.61
C GLU A 402 -7.32 2.38 68.11
N CYS A 403 -8.25 1.49 68.46
CA CYS A 403 -8.60 1.29 69.86
C CYS A 403 -7.46 0.61 70.65
N ASP A 404 -7.24 1.02 71.90
CA ASP A 404 -6.16 0.48 72.75
C ASP A 404 -6.65 -0.69 73.63
N PRO A 405 -5.96 -1.85 73.66
CA PRO A 405 -6.40 -3.03 74.43
C PRO A 405 -6.56 -2.84 75.95
N MET A 406 -5.70 -2.04 76.59
CA MET A 406 -5.75 -1.86 78.04
C MET A 406 -6.94 -1.00 78.46
N GLY A 407 -7.38 -0.03 77.65
CA GLY A 407 -8.52 0.87 77.92
C GLY A 407 -9.76 0.68 77.07
N THR A 408 -9.71 -0.14 76.04
CA THR A 408 -10.88 -0.66 75.31
C THR A 408 -11.38 -1.92 76.01
N LEU A 409 -12.70 -2.16 75.95
CA LEU A 409 -13.28 -3.41 76.45
C LEU A 409 -12.79 -4.61 75.60
N GLU A 410 -12.43 -5.72 76.25
CA GLU A 410 -11.78 -6.87 75.60
C GLU A 410 -12.56 -7.37 74.38
N GLY A 411 -11.86 -7.55 73.25
CA GLY A 411 -12.41 -8.01 71.97
C GLY A 411 -13.03 -6.91 71.10
N GLN A 412 -12.82 -5.62 71.40
CA GLN A 412 -13.27 -4.46 70.61
C GLN A 412 -12.12 -3.56 70.11
N GLU A 413 -10.87 -3.99 70.24
CA GLU A 413 -9.63 -3.20 70.05
C GLU A 413 -9.43 -2.65 68.63
N HIS A 414 -10.11 -3.24 67.64
CA HIS A 414 -9.94 -2.88 66.23
C HIS A 414 -11.27 -2.48 65.59
N LYS A 415 -12.21 -1.96 66.41
CA LYS A 415 -13.60 -1.64 66.00
C LYS A 415 -14.06 -0.30 66.59
N CYS A 416 -13.87 0.76 65.80
CA CYS A 416 -14.55 2.04 66.03
C CYS A 416 -15.81 2.18 65.17
N SER A 417 -16.62 3.19 65.46
CA SER A 417 -17.78 3.60 64.63
C SER A 417 -17.36 4.45 63.41
N ALA A 418 -18.30 4.75 62.52
CA ALA A 418 -18.05 5.51 61.29
C ALA A 418 -17.63 6.98 61.52
N ASP A 419 -17.73 7.48 62.75
CA ASP A 419 -17.22 8.78 63.22
C ASP A 419 -15.89 8.67 64.00
N GLY A 420 -15.31 7.46 64.10
CA GLY A 420 -13.99 7.22 64.67
C GLY A 420 -13.97 6.69 66.11
N GLN A 421 -15.12 6.53 66.78
CA GLN A 421 -15.19 6.30 68.24
C GLN A 421 -15.17 4.81 68.65
N CYS A 422 -14.19 4.45 69.48
CA CYS A 422 -14.02 3.14 70.13
C CYS A 422 -14.81 3.02 71.45
N LYS A 423 -14.79 1.84 72.10
CA LYS A 423 -15.61 1.53 73.30
C LYS A 423 -14.77 1.39 74.59
N CYS A 424 -14.85 2.40 75.45
CA CYS A 424 -13.87 2.61 76.52
C CYS A 424 -14.23 1.96 77.88
N LYS A 425 -13.20 1.64 78.67
CA LYS A 425 -13.20 1.31 80.10
C LYS A 425 -13.32 2.59 80.96
N PRO A 426 -13.43 2.51 82.30
CA PRO A 426 -13.66 3.70 83.16
C PRO A 426 -12.42 4.62 83.33
N GLY A 427 -12.67 5.94 83.37
CA GLY A 427 -11.61 6.97 83.43
C GLY A 427 -10.86 7.19 82.10
N VAL A 428 -11.11 6.30 81.14
CA VAL A 428 -10.60 6.31 79.76
C VAL A 428 -11.52 7.14 78.86
N GLY A 429 -10.97 7.71 77.79
CA GLY A 429 -11.74 8.41 76.77
C GLY A 429 -10.95 8.63 75.47
N GLY A 430 -11.39 9.64 74.72
CA GLY A 430 -10.97 9.83 73.34
C GLY A 430 -11.58 8.80 72.38
N SER A 431 -11.44 9.06 71.08
CA SER A 431 -11.91 8.19 70.00
C SER A 431 -11.27 6.81 69.99
N ARG A 432 -10.14 6.62 70.68
CA ARG A 432 -9.34 5.39 70.71
C ARG A 432 -9.38 4.64 72.04
N CYS A 433 -9.96 5.18 73.10
CA CYS A 433 -9.98 4.54 74.42
C CYS A 433 -8.59 4.10 74.93
N ASP A 434 -7.60 4.92 74.62
CA ASP A 434 -6.15 4.75 74.81
C ASP A 434 -5.63 5.71 75.88
N ARG A 435 -6.14 6.93 75.83
CA ARG A 435 -5.91 7.96 76.82
C ARG A 435 -6.98 7.89 77.89
N CYS A 436 -6.55 8.04 79.12
CA CYS A 436 -7.36 8.64 80.14
C CYS A 436 -7.97 9.97 79.67
N LEU A 437 -9.08 10.35 80.29
CA LEU A 437 -9.66 11.67 80.12
C LEU A 437 -8.68 12.77 80.60
N PRO A 438 -8.90 14.06 80.29
CA PRO A 438 -8.02 15.13 80.76
C PRO A 438 -7.78 15.12 82.28
N ASP A 439 -6.57 15.49 82.69
CA ASP A 439 -6.00 15.38 84.05
C ASP A 439 -5.83 13.94 84.60
N HIS A 440 -5.97 12.89 83.76
CA HIS A 440 -5.89 11.49 84.19
C HIS A 440 -4.63 10.71 83.68
N HIS A 441 -3.98 9.87 84.52
CA HIS A 441 -2.83 8.98 84.20
C HIS A 441 -2.90 7.56 84.81
N SER A 442 -1.83 6.75 84.69
CA SER A 442 -1.70 5.39 85.25
C SER A 442 -2.83 4.47 84.83
N PHE A 443 -3.07 4.46 83.53
CA PHE A 443 -3.88 3.47 82.84
C PHE A 443 -3.33 2.05 82.99
N THR A 444 -4.23 1.14 83.32
CA THR A 444 -3.97 -0.29 83.55
C THR A 444 -5.09 -1.11 82.91
N SER A 445 -5.05 -2.44 83.03
CA SER A 445 -6.16 -3.34 82.63
C SER A 445 -7.52 -3.01 83.30
N SER A 446 -7.54 -2.14 84.32
CA SER A 446 -8.75 -1.66 85.01
C SER A 446 -9.21 -0.25 84.62
N GLY A 447 -8.39 0.56 83.93
CA GLY A 447 -8.63 2.01 83.72
C GLY A 447 -7.61 2.92 84.45
N CYS A 448 -8.01 4.17 84.75
CA CYS A 448 -7.13 5.33 85.06
C CYS A 448 -7.17 5.92 86.49
N GLN A 449 -6.16 6.77 86.79
CA GLN A 449 -5.87 7.62 87.97
C GLN A 449 -5.55 9.10 87.53
N PRO A 450 -4.99 10.07 88.31
CA PRO A 450 -4.78 11.49 87.89
C PRO A 450 -3.42 12.22 88.15
N CYS A 451 -3.10 13.35 87.45
CA CYS A 451 -1.68 13.71 87.11
C CYS A 451 -1.09 15.16 87.06
N GLU A 452 -1.80 16.30 87.19
CA GLU A 452 -1.24 17.60 87.67
C GLU A 452 -0.15 18.39 86.83
N CYS A 453 -0.52 19.36 85.95
CA CYS A 453 0.44 19.99 84.97
C CYS A 453 0.75 21.51 84.95
N ASN A 454 1.87 21.86 84.28
CA ASN A 454 2.45 23.20 84.12
C ASN A 454 2.19 23.81 82.72
N ALA A 455 1.29 24.78 82.65
CA ALA A 455 0.84 25.46 81.44
C ALA A 455 1.94 26.03 80.51
N GLY A 456 3.07 26.53 81.03
CA GLY A 456 4.09 27.19 80.18
C GLY A 456 4.77 26.21 79.22
N GLY A 457 5.42 25.19 79.79
CA GLY A 457 5.99 24.09 79.02
C GLY A 457 4.95 23.15 78.40
N SER A 458 3.69 23.21 78.83
CA SER A 458 2.58 22.42 78.28
C SER A 458 1.89 23.04 77.07
N LEU A 459 1.24 22.17 76.29
CA LEU A 459 0.45 22.51 75.12
C LEU A 459 -0.65 23.53 75.47
N ASP A 460 -0.82 24.55 74.61
CA ASP A 460 -1.90 25.56 74.65
C ASP A 460 -2.15 26.32 75.97
N ASN A 461 -1.20 26.30 76.92
CA ASN A 461 -1.39 26.72 78.32
C ASN A 461 -2.44 25.89 79.08
N GLN A 462 -2.80 24.72 78.58
CA GLN A 462 -3.79 23.83 79.19
C GLN A 462 -3.13 22.81 80.13
N LYS A 463 -3.83 22.47 81.21
CA LYS A 463 -3.35 21.48 82.20
C LYS A 463 -3.79 20.09 81.78
N GLN A 464 -3.02 19.48 80.87
CA GLN A 464 -3.24 18.12 80.39
C GLN A 464 -1.96 17.28 80.62
N CYS A 465 -2.12 16.00 80.98
CA CYS A 465 -1.03 15.08 81.33
C CYS A 465 -1.11 13.75 80.58
N ASP A 466 0.04 13.07 80.51
CA ASP A 466 0.20 11.75 79.92
C ASP A 466 -0.62 10.69 80.67
N PRO A 467 -1.47 9.92 79.94
CA PRO A 467 -2.35 8.90 80.49
C PRO A 467 -1.75 7.70 81.24
N TYR A 468 -0.44 7.53 81.31
CA TYR A 468 0.17 6.35 81.92
C TYR A 468 1.16 6.72 83.01
N THR A 469 2.01 7.68 82.70
CA THR A 469 3.13 8.10 83.55
C THR A 469 2.75 9.27 84.44
N GLY A 470 1.81 10.13 84.02
CA GLY A 470 1.59 11.44 84.62
C GLY A 470 2.69 12.44 84.26
N GLU A 471 3.39 12.21 83.14
CA GLU A 471 4.29 13.15 82.49
C GLU A 471 3.48 14.19 81.72
N CYS A 472 3.67 15.48 81.93
CA CYS A 472 2.77 16.48 81.35
C CYS A 472 2.76 16.50 79.81
N LEU A 473 1.66 16.92 79.18
CA LEU A 473 1.60 17.09 77.73
C LEU A 473 2.36 18.36 77.35
N CYS A 474 3.61 18.18 76.94
CA CYS A 474 4.52 19.27 76.66
C CYS A 474 4.39 19.81 75.24
N LYS A 475 4.72 21.10 75.05
CA LYS A 475 4.99 21.65 73.72
C LYS A 475 5.99 20.74 73.02
N ALA A 476 5.78 20.45 71.74
CA ALA A 476 6.10 19.17 71.07
C ALA A 476 7.50 18.54 71.30
N ASN A 477 8.49 19.31 71.76
CA ASN A 477 9.86 18.85 71.94
C ASN A 477 10.41 19.16 73.34
N VAL A 478 9.61 19.79 74.19
CA VAL A 478 9.82 19.84 75.64
C VAL A 478 9.69 18.42 76.21
N ILE A 479 10.40 18.14 77.29
CA ILE A 479 10.47 16.87 78.01
C ILE A 479 10.49 17.12 79.52
N GLY A 480 10.37 16.05 80.30
CA GLY A 480 10.42 16.10 81.74
C GLY A 480 9.02 16.04 82.32
N LYS A 481 8.91 15.36 83.47
CA LYS A 481 7.62 14.88 83.96
C LYS A 481 6.59 15.98 84.25
N LYS A 482 6.99 17.25 84.35
CA LYS A 482 6.04 18.38 84.39
C LYS A 482 6.35 19.49 83.37
N CYS A 483 6.89 19.11 82.22
CA CYS A 483 7.26 19.95 81.07
C CYS A 483 8.25 21.06 81.40
N ASP A 484 9.52 20.68 81.53
CA ASP A 484 10.54 21.49 82.20
C ASP A 484 11.96 21.46 81.56
N LYS A 485 12.17 20.72 80.45
CA LYS A 485 13.46 20.52 79.73
C LYS A 485 13.22 20.34 78.19
N CYS A 486 14.21 20.21 77.28
CA CYS A 486 14.00 19.77 75.86
C CYS A 486 14.42 18.29 75.62
N ARG A 487 13.83 17.64 74.59
CA ARG A 487 13.99 16.21 74.23
C ARG A 487 15.32 15.91 73.52
N PRO A 488 15.92 14.72 73.73
CA PRO A 488 17.01 14.21 72.89
C PRO A 488 16.63 14.19 71.40
N GLY A 489 17.59 14.50 70.52
CA GLY A 489 17.34 14.70 69.08
C GLY A 489 16.71 16.05 68.73
N THR A 490 16.32 16.85 69.73
CA THR A 490 15.63 18.15 69.58
C THR A 490 16.29 19.23 70.46
N PHE A 491 15.96 20.52 70.28
CA PHE A 491 16.71 21.63 70.91
C PHE A 491 16.04 23.02 70.89
N GLY A 492 16.19 23.77 71.99
CA GLY A 492 15.76 25.17 72.18
C GLY A 492 14.27 25.32 72.43
N MET A 493 13.83 25.95 73.53
CA MET A 493 12.41 26.04 73.97
C MET A 493 11.90 27.49 74.08
N MET A 494 10.63 27.76 73.72
CA MET A 494 9.89 29.00 74.02
C MET A 494 8.40 28.76 74.39
N ASP A 495 7.69 29.77 74.92
CA ASP A 495 6.28 29.66 75.36
C ASP A 495 5.26 30.27 74.38
N ASN A 496 5.62 31.27 73.56
CA ASN A 496 4.81 31.70 72.39
C ASN A 496 5.15 30.93 71.09
N ASP A 497 6.17 30.07 71.14
CA ASP A 497 6.45 29.01 70.16
C ASP A 497 5.48 27.83 70.42
N PRO A 498 4.73 27.35 69.41
CA PRO A 498 3.87 26.18 69.56
C PRO A 498 4.59 24.87 69.92
N LEU A 499 5.90 24.77 69.69
CA LEU A 499 6.65 23.51 69.63
C LEU A 499 7.67 23.31 70.75
N GLY A 500 8.09 24.39 71.40
CA GLY A 500 9.37 24.41 72.10
C GLY A 500 10.52 24.28 71.10
N CYS A 501 10.86 23.03 70.74
CA CYS A 501 12.07 22.50 70.05
C CYS A 501 11.72 21.84 68.66
N LYS A 502 12.46 20.87 68.02
CA LYS A 502 12.03 20.16 66.73
C LYS A 502 12.73 18.79 66.38
N PRO A 503 12.16 17.85 65.55
CA PRO A 503 12.59 16.41 65.36
C PRO A 503 12.93 15.90 63.90
N CYS A 504 12.81 14.57 63.59
CA CYS A 504 13.41 13.79 62.44
C CYS A 504 12.48 12.72 61.73
N PHE A 505 12.84 12.11 60.56
CA PHE A 505 12.01 11.22 59.67
C PHE A 505 12.70 9.98 58.97
N CYS A 506 12.87 9.91 57.61
CA CYS A 506 13.48 8.89 56.69
C CYS A 506 12.69 7.67 56.08
N SER A 507 13.25 6.98 55.04
CA SER A 507 12.60 6.00 54.11
C SER A 507 12.22 4.60 54.64
N GLY A 508 11.85 4.48 55.92
CA GLY A 508 11.02 3.36 56.38
C GLY A 508 11.73 2.15 57.01
N HIS A 509 13.06 2.05 56.91
CA HIS A 509 13.78 0.91 57.50
C HIS A 509 14.87 1.30 58.56
N SER A 510 14.93 2.56 59.07
CA SER A 510 15.78 3.01 60.22
C SER A 510 15.65 4.49 60.67
N SER A 511 16.19 4.91 61.85
CA SER A 511 16.17 6.31 62.38
C SER A 511 17.13 6.66 63.57
N GLU A 512 18.14 7.56 63.45
CA GLU A 512 18.97 8.11 64.58
C GLU A 512 19.67 9.49 64.26
N CYS A 513 19.41 10.57 65.03
CA CYS A 513 19.80 11.98 64.67
C CYS A 513 20.22 12.91 65.86
N LYS A 514 20.64 14.17 65.59
CA LYS A 514 21.06 15.22 66.57
C LYS A 514 20.75 16.66 66.10
N LEU A 515 20.80 17.64 67.03
CA LEU A 515 20.59 19.09 66.84
C LEU A 515 21.38 19.67 65.65
N GLY A 516 20.67 20.36 64.74
CA GLY A 516 21.20 20.89 63.48
C GLY A 516 20.94 22.39 63.21
N ARG A 517 21.96 23.13 62.76
CA ARG A 517 21.87 24.38 61.99
C ARG A 517 22.65 24.23 60.68
N GLU A 518 22.10 24.72 59.58
CA GLU A 518 22.66 24.57 58.23
C GLU A 518 23.71 25.65 57.92
N ILE A 519 24.85 25.25 57.33
CA ILE A 519 25.99 26.11 56.95
C ILE A 519 26.61 25.57 55.66
N ASP A 520 26.63 26.37 54.58
CA ASP A 520 27.31 26.08 53.30
C ASP A 520 27.09 24.66 52.72
N GLY A 521 25.89 24.10 52.89
CA GLY A 521 25.52 22.77 52.40
C GLY A 521 25.87 21.60 53.35
N GLN A 522 26.36 21.89 54.55
CA GLN A 522 26.62 20.94 55.64
C GLN A 522 25.93 21.42 56.96
N VAL A 523 26.09 20.72 58.10
CA VAL A 523 25.18 20.85 59.28
C VAL A 523 25.91 20.85 60.64
N GLU A 524 25.72 21.90 61.49
CA GLU A 524 26.27 22.13 62.85
C GLU A 524 25.18 22.42 63.95
N THR A 525 25.39 23.26 64.99
CA THR A 525 24.61 23.23 66.28
C THR A 525 24.08 24.59 66.85
N MET A 526 23.37 24.60 68.01
CA MET A 526 22.70 25.77 68.64
C MET A 526 22.40 25.63 70.18
N SER A 527 21.58 26.52 70.82
CA SER A 527 21.38 26.66 72.30
C SER A 527 19.96 27.14 72.74
N GLU A 528 19.66 27.24 74.06
CA GLU A 528 18.25 27.36 74.58
C GLU A 528 17.81 28.57 75.44
N ARG A 529 18.49 29.00 76.53
CA ARG A 529 17.85 29.88 77.54
C ARG A 529 17.58 31.31 77.02
N ASP A 530 18.50 31.84 76.22
CA ASP A 530 18.41 33.18 75.64
C ASP A 530 17.28 33.30 74.60
N LEU A 531 16.78 32.17 74.11
CA LEU A 531 15.65 32.06 73.18
C LEU A 531 14.37 32.65 73.80
N LYS A 532 14.02 32.27 75.04
CA LYS A 532 12.80 32.71 75.76
C LYS A 532 12.72 34.21 76.08
N ALA A 533 13.83 34.95 76.03
CA ALA A 533 13.82 36.38 76.32
C ALA A 533 13.21 37.22 75.17
N LEU A 534 13.08 36.63 73.98
CA LEU A 534 12.65 37.30 72.75
C LEU A 534 11.12 37.23 72.54
N GLU A 535 10.32 37.04 73.59
CA GLU A 535 8.92 36.59 73.48
C GLU A 535 7.87 37.72 73.58
N GLU A 536 7.01 37.88 72.56
CA GLU A 536 5.96 38.92 72.55
C GLU A 536 4.55 38.39 72.93
N LYS A 537 3.90 39.05 73.90
CA LYS A 537 2.56 38.71 74.39
C LYS A 537 1.45 39.10 73.43
N GLY A 538 0.49 38.20 73.24
CA GLY A 538 -0.58 38.38 72.24
C GLY A 538 -0.11 38.12 70.81
N LYS A 539 1.14 37.69 70.63
CA LYS A 539 1.75 37.31 69.35
C LYS A 539 2.22 35.85 69.36
N VAL A 540 2.62 35.34 68.20
CA VAL A 540 3.02 33.93 67.97
C VAL A 540 4.24 33.84 67.05
N ILE A 541 5.20 32.97 67.34
CA ILE A 541 6.33 32.68 66.44
C ILE A 541 5.85 32.03 65.14
N PHE A 542 6.15 32.66 64.01
CA PHE A 542 5.55 32.39 62.71
C PHE A 542 6.44 32.87 61.54
N SER A 543 7.45 32.09 61.15
CA SER A 543 8.26 32.43 59.97
C SER A 543 7.45 32.35 58.68
N CYS A 544 6.88 33.49 58.26
CA CYS A 544 6.56 33.75 56.87
C CYS A 544 7.84 33.57 56.03
N PRO A 545 7.86 32.69 55.02
CA PRO A 545 8.97 32.64 54.07
C PRO A 545 9.07 33.97 53.31
N ASN A 546 10.31 34.35 52.98
CA ASN A 546 10.61 35.59 52.25
C ASN A 546 9.84 35.69 50.92
N ASN A 547 9.53 36.92 50.50
CA ASN A 547 8.68 37.30 49.36
C ASN A 547 7.16 37.09 49.50
N THR A 548 6.57 37.30 50.69
CA THR A 548 5.11 37.42 50.86
C THR A 548 4.70 38.72 51.57
N THR A 549 3.56 39.30 51.19
CA THR A 549 2.98 40.52 51.79
C THR A 549 1.96 40.20 52.88
N ALA A 550 1.83 41.08 53.87
CA ALA A 550 1.00 40.85 55.06
C ALA A 550 -0.51 40.73 54.76
N CYS A 551 -1.15 39.75 55.42
CA CYS A 551 -2.61 39.55 55.44
C CYS A 551 -3.12 39.41 56.88
N SER A 552 -4.19 40.12 57.23
CA SER A 552 -4.93 40.03 58.49
C SER A 552 -6.19 39.16 58.35
N VAL A 553 -6.60 38.45 59.40
CA VAL A 553 -7.62 37.37 59.31
C VAL A 553 -9.01 37.81 59.80
N CYS A 554 -9.93 38.07 58.87
CA CYS A 554 -11.37 38.27 59.14
C CYS A 554 -12.17 36.95 59.08
N PHE A 555 -13.29 36.87 59.83
CA PHE A 555 -14.29 35.80 59.74
C PHE A 555 -15.69 36.36 59.46
N ARG A 556 -16.60 35.59 58.82
CA ARG A 556 -17.98 36.01 58.47
C ARG A 556 -19.07 35.13 59.07
N GLN A 557 -20.21 35.77 59.40
CA GLN A 557 -21.28 35.22 60.23
C GLN A 557 -22.12 34.11 59.59
N ASP A 558 -22.27 34.10 58.27
CA ASP A 558 -23.09 33.09 57.59
C ASP A 558 -22.39 31.73 57.54
N LYS A 559 -21.10 31.69 57.91
CA LYS A 559 -20.36 30.49 58.31
C LYS A 559 -20.17 29.47 57.15
N LYS A 560 -20.54 29.81 55.90
CA LYS A 560 -20.58 28.84 54.78
C LYS A 560 -19.22 28.41 54.20
N THR A 561 -18.12 29.17 54.37
CA THR A 561 -16.72 28.72 54.14
C THR A 561 -15.67 29.72 54.67
N LEU A 562 -14.43 29.25 54.89
CA LEU A 562 -13.18 30.03 54.78
C LEU A 562 -12.30 29.33 53.73
N ASP A 563 -11.49 30.08 52.98
CA ASP A 563 -10.71 29.61 51.83
C ASP A 563 -9.21 29.45 52.14
N ILE A 564 -8.72 28.21 52.05
CA ILE A 564 -7.60 27.77 51.19
C ILE A 564 -7.90 26.30 50.86
N GLY A 565 -7.92 25.77 49.64
CA GLY A 565 -7.74 26.24 48.26
C GLY A 565 -7.75 24.96 47.39
N CYS A 566 -8.01 24.96 46.08
CA CYS A 566 -7.93 26.02 45.09
C CYS A 566 -8.92 25.78 43.93
N HIS A 567 -9.14 26.82 43.11
CA HIS A 567 -9.69 26.78 41.73
C HIS A 567 -11.14 26.28 41.55
N GLN A 568 -12.11 27.17 41.23
CA GLN A 568 -12.45 27.71 39.89
C GLN A 568 -13.38 26.76 39.07
N ASN A 569 -14.45 27.19 38.38
CA ASN A 569 -14.81 28.54 37.93
C ASN A 569 -16.33 28.78 37.70
N GLN A 570 -16.75 30.04 37.90
CA GLN A 570 -17.71 30.83 37.09
C GLN A 570 -19.05 30.21 36.60
N ARG A 571 -20.17 30.62 37.25
CA ARG A 571 -21.22 31.44 36.57
C ARG A 571 -22.26 32.18 37.42
N GLY A 572 -22.23 32.09 38.75
CA GLY A 572 -22.47 33.29 39.57
C GLY A 572 -23.79 33.48 40.33
N GLU A 573 -24.43 32.42 40.83
CA GLU A 573 -25.36 32.52 41.97
C GLU A 573 -24.88 31.62 43.14
N LEU A 574 -25.25 31.93 44.40
CA LEU A 574 -24.55 31.47 45.61
C LEU A 574 -25.38 30.51 46.50
N GLU A 575 -24.76 29.48 47.10
CA GLU A 575 -25.03 28.92 48.46
C GLU A 575 -24.11 27.69 48.80
N CYS A 576 -22.96 27.87 49.48
CA CYS A 576 -22.13 26.73 50.02
C CYS A 576 -22.71 26.15 51.35
N LEU A 577 -22.02 25.37 52.22
CA LEU A 577 -22.49 25.10 53.61
C LEU A 577 -21.47 24.47 54.61
N CYS A 578 -20.37 25.14 54.99
CA CYS A 578 -19.72 24.89 56.31
C CYS A 578 -20.54 25.49 57.49
N ARG A 579 -21.87 25.63 57.27
CA ARG A 579 -23.01 26.13 58.08
C ARG A 579 -23.04 25.67 59.55
N GLU A 580 -22.27 24.65 59.87
CA GLU A 580 -22.54 23.71 60.94
C GLU A 580 -21.57 23.94 62.12
N ARG A 581 -20.24 23.68 62.00
CA ARG A 581 -19.28 23.71 63.13
C ARG A 581 -17.91 24.38 62.81
N PRO A 582 -17.48 25.47 63.50
CA PRO A 582 -16.31 26.28 63.09
C PRO A 582 -14.93 26.07 63.80
N ASN A 583 -14.65 24.94 64.49
CA ASN A 583 -13.76 25.00 65.66
C ASN A 583 -12.23 24.82 65.49
N ASP A 584 -11.73 24.06 64.50
CA ASP A 584 -10.42 23.38 64.63
C ASP A 584 -9.24 23.94 63.79
N CYS A 585 -9.12 25.27 63.68
CA CYS A 585 -7.90 25.90 63.14
C CYS A 585 -6.87 26.12 64.28
N PRO A 586 -5.63 25.59 64.20
CA PRO A 586 -4.63 25.74 65.27
C PRO A 586 -4.26 27.19 65.62
N PHE A 587 -4.47 28.14 64.71
CA PHE A 587 -4.26 29.57 64.95
C PHE A 587 -5.52 30.33 65.41
N CYS A 588 -6.71 29.70 65.39
CA CYS A 588 -8.00 30.37 65.66
C CYS A 588 -8.86 29.69 66.73
N VAL A 589 -8.28 28.81 67.56
CA VAL A 589 -8.97 28.28 68.75
C VAL A 589 -9.40 29.45 69.66
N SER A 590 -10.69 29.52 69.99
CA SER A 590 -11.34 30.58 70.81
C SER A 590 -11.54 31.97 70.17
N GLY A 591 -11.32 32.17 68.87
CA GLY A 591 -11.90 33.31 68.12
C GLY A 591 -11.47 34.73 68.53
N MET A 592 -10.20 34.93 68.92
CA MET A 592 -9.62 36.25 69.20
C MET A 592 -8.38 36.54 68.32
N TRP A 593 -8.15 37.81 67.98
CA TRP A 593 -7.15 38.29 67.00
C TRP A 593 -5.74 38.45 67.61
N ARG A 594 -4.65 38.18 66.84
CA ARG A 594 -3.22 38.16 67.26
C ARG A 594 -2.22 38.38 66.08
N ASP A 595 -0.94 38.70 66.36
CA ASP A 595 0.14 39.05 65.37
C ASP A 595 1.41 38.09 65.39
N PRO A 596 2.42 38.16 64.45
CA PRO A 596 3.48 37.10 64.23
C PRO A 596 5.00 37.36 64.61
N GLN A 597 5.92 36.33 64.54
CA GLN A 597 7.40 36.29 64.88
C GLN A 597 8.26 35.13 64.15
N GLU A 598 9.41 34.48 64.59
CA GLU A 598 10.42 33.74 63.69
C GLU A 598 11.20 32.42 64.20
N GLU A 599 11.92 31.61 63.34
CA GLU A 599 12.34 30.14 63.53
C GLU A 599 13.58 29.53 62.67
N VAL A 600 14.23 28.34 62.99
CA VAL A 600 15.31 27.54 62.22
C VAL A 600 15.79 26.05 62.68
N ARG A 601 15.44 24.82 62.13
CA ARG A 601 15.88 23.40 62.66
C ARG A 601 16.05 22.14 61.62
N ARG A 602 16.71 20.93 61.90
CA ARG A 602 17.14 19.75 60.94
C ARG A 602 17.35 18.22 61.49
N GLU A 603 17.71 17.13 60.68
CA GLU A 603 17.68 15.59 60.98
C GLU A 603 18.62 14.46 60.25
N ILE A 604 18.61 13.08 60.55
CA ILE A 604 19.39 11.86 59.94
C ILE A 604 18.99 10.31 60.27
N CYS A 605 19.37 9.19 59.50
CA CYS A 605 19.03 7.68 59.66
C CYS A 605 19.90 6.48 58.95
N LYS A 606 19.75 5.09 59.19
CA LYS A 606 20.45 3.88 58.46
C LYS A 606 20.08 2.30 58.64
N CYS A 607 20.05 1.41 57.59
CA CYS A 607 19.38 0.04 57.28
C CYS A 607 19.29 -1.37 58.05
N PRO A 608 18.37 -2.33 57.60
CA PRO A 608 18.14 -3.80 57.95
C PRO A 608 17.92 -4.82 56.71
N PRO A 609 17.32 -6.07 56.79
CA PRO A 609 17.29 -7.17 55.73
C PRO A 609 15.90 -7.73 55.17
N GLY A 610 15.85 -8.82 54.33
CA GLY A 610 14.69 -9.43 53.57
C GLY A 610 14.22 -8.58 52.36
N PHE A 611 14.45 -7.31 52.59
CA PHE A 611 14.41 -6.15 51.75
C PHE A 611 15.86 -5.62 51.65
N THR A 612 16.16 -4.73 50.71
CA THR A 612 17.53 -4.21 50.51
C THR A 612 17.56 -2.89 49.74
N GLY A 613 18.43 -1.96 50.17
CA GLY A 613 18.61 -0.62 49.60
C GLY A 613 19.41 0.29 50.53
N PRO A 614 19.46 1.62 50.28
CA PRO A 614 20.13 2.59 51.15
C PRO A 614 19.24 3.15 52.27
N SER A 615 17.92 2.98 52.19
CA SER A 615 16.97 3.32 53.25
C SER A 615 15.74 2.37 53.33
N CYS A 616 15.52 1.40 52.41
CA CYS A 616 16.16 0.05 52.31
C CYS A 616 15.24 -1.04 51.64
N GLU A 617 14.92 -0.95 50.35
CA GLU A 617 13.56 -1.26 49.83
C GLU A 617 13.44 -2.22 48.60
N ARG A 618 13.06 -3.52 48.78
CA ARG A 618 12.72 -4.53 47.72
C ARG A 618 12.17 -5.88 48.28
N CYS A 619 11.67 -6.83 47.48
CA CYS A 619 11.37 -8.23 47.93
C CYS A 619 12.42 -9.25 47.44
N ALA A 620 12.32 -10.53 47.84
CA ALA A 620 13.33 -11.59 47.66
C ALA A 620 12.79 -12.89 46.98
N PRO A 621 13.66 -13.77 46.44
CA PRO A 621 13.25 -14.86 45.53
C PRO A 621 12.69 -16.12 46.20
N GLY A 622 12.04 -16.98 45.40
CA GLY A 622 11.39 -18.23 45.84
C GLY A 622 9.94 -18.07 46.30
N TYR A 623 9.44 -16.84 46.22
CA TYR A 623 8.14 -16.40 46.69
C TYR A 623 7.53 -15.45 45.64
N ARG A 624 6.20 -15.46 45.48
CA ARG A 624 5.45 -14.58 44.58
C ARG A 624 4.48 -13.65 45.29
N ARG A 625 4.18 -12.48 44.74
CA ARG A 625 3.23 -11.54 45.34
C ARG A 625 1.80 -12.12 45.37
N GLU A 626 1.06 -11.81 46.43
CA GLU A 626 -0.35 -12.22 46.63
C GLU A 626 -1.17 -11.06 47.23
N PRO A 627 -2.20 -10.55 46.54
CA PRO A 627 -2.47 -10.81 45.11
C PRO A 627 -1.29 -10.35 44.23
N ILE A 628 -1.29 -10.85 42.99
CA ILE A 628 -0.32 -10.46 41.97
C ILE A 628 -0.40 -8.93 41.74
N GLY A 629 0.71 -8.20 41.89
CA GLY A 629 0.81 -6.76 41.55
C GLY A 629 1.07 -5.72 42.67
N GLY A 630 1.28 -6.11 43.93
CA GLY A 630 1.46 -5.16 45.07
C GLY A 630 2.79 -4.34 45.16
N PRO A 631 2.84 -3.29 46.01
CA PRO A 631 3.95 -2.32 46.12
C PRO A 631 5.25 -2.83 46.80
N THR A 632 6.27 -1.97 46.92
CA THR A 632 7.57 -2.24 47.58
C THR A 632 7.50 -2.61 49.05
N THR A 633 6.35 -2.42 49.69
CA THR A 633 6.04 -2.80 51.08
C THR A 633 5.20 -4.09 51.20
N ALA A 634 4.89 -4.75 50.08
CA ALA A 634 3.99 -5.93 50.04
C ALA A 634 4.69 -7.28 50.31
N LEU A 635 3.87 -8.30 50.58
CA LEU A 635 4.28 -9.68 50.91
C LEU A 635 4.49 -10.58 49.69
N CYS A 636 5.24 -11.67 49.89
CA CYS A 636 5.60 -12.67 48.87
C CYS A 636 5.36 -14.11 49.46
N ILE A 637 4.76 -15.07 48.71
CA ILE A 637 4.23 -16.41 49.14
C ILE A 637 4.59 -17.60 48.19
N PRO A 638 4.36 -18.90 48.53
CA PRO A 638 4.74 -20.07 47.68
C PRO A 638 3.85 -20.44 46.45
N CYS A 639 4.23 -21.52 45.73
CA CYS A 639 3.67 -22.02 44.44
C CYS A 639 2.97 -23.40 44.52
N THR A 640 2.19 -23.81 43.49
CA THR A 640 1.49 -25.13 43.41
C THR A 640 1.27 -25.64 41.97
N CYS A 641 1.72 -26.87 41.62
CA CYS A 641 1.73 -27.37 40.22
C CYS A 641 1.47 -28.89 40.02
N ASN A 642 0.43 -29.47 40.65
CA ASN A 642 -0.07 -30.85 40.38
C ASN A 642 1.01 -31.98 40.33
N ASN A 643 2.02 -31.93 41.20
CA ASN A 643 3.16 -32.89 41.24
C ASN A 643 3.94 -33.07 39.92
N ASN A 644 3.84 -32.12 38.98
CA ASN A 644 4.60 -32.11 37.73
C ASN A 644 5.58 -30.92 37.63
N SER A 645 5.63 -30.05 38.65
CA SER A 645 6.59 -28.96 38.83
C SER A 645 6.62 -28.48 40.29
N ASP A 646 7.68 -27.78 40.71
CA ASP A 646 7.86 -27.22 42.07
C ASP A 646 8.07 -25.69 42.10
N THR A 647 8.23 -25.02 40.96
CA THR A 647 8.66 -23.62 40.87
C THR A 647 7.71 -22.74 40.06
N CYS A 648 7.57 -21.46 40.45
CA CYS A 648 6.81 -20.46 39.71
C CYS A 648 7.43 -19.05 39.81
N ASP A 649 6.94 -18.12 38.99
CA ASP A 649 7.45 -16.75 38.85
C ASP A 649 6.98 -15.79 39.98
N PRO A 650 7.83 -14.86 40.47
CA PRO A 650 7.52 -13.97 41.61
C PRO A 650 6.37 -12.97 41.44
N GLU A 651 5.92 -12.70 40.22
CA GLU A 651 4.82 -11.76 39.97
C GLU A 651 3.70 -12.35 39.10
N THR A 652 3.84 -13.57 38.55
CA THR A 652 2.87 -14.14 37.58
C THR A 652 2.47 -15.61 37.79
N GLY A 653 3.21 -16.41 38.58
CA GLY A 653 2.71 -17.70 39.11
C GLY A 653 2.59 -18.93 38.17
N LYS A 654 3.11 -18.90 36.93
CA LYS A 654 3.07 -20.04 35.99
C LYS A 654 4.03 -21.21 36.38
N CYS A 655 3.64 -22.45 36.06
CA CYS A 655 4.38 -23.72 36.25
C CYS A 655 5.19 -24.19 35.01
N ASP A 656 6.10 -25.16 35.20
CA ASP A 656 6.94 -25.78 34.15
C ASP A 656 6.84 -27.33 34.15
N CYS A 657 6.24 -27.93 33.11
CA CYS A 657 5.64 -29.29 33.15
C CYS A 657 6.53 -30.43 32.60
N GLN A 658 6.27 -31.66 33.07
CA GLN A 658 7.05 -32.87 32.72
C GLN A 658 6.18 -34.06 32.25
N HIS A 659 6.77 -35.25 32.12
CA HIS A 659 6.09 -36.54 31.85
C HIS A 659 5.25 -36.64 30.56
N ASN A 660 5.64 -35.93 29.49
CA ASN A 660 4.87 -35.81 28.24
C ASN A 660 3.44 -35.24 28.46
N THR A 661 3.29 -34.41 29.50
CA THR A 661 2.07 -33.62 29.76
C THR A 661 2.28 -32.14 29.42
N GLY A 662 1.20 -31.37 29.33
CA GLY A 662 1.22 -29.92 29.14
C GLY A 662 -0.02 -29.24 29.72
N GLY A 663 -0.03 -27.92 29.75
CA GLY A 663 -1.09 -27.09 30.36
C GLY A 663 -0.54 -26.12 31.41
N LEU A 664 -1.35 -25.16 31.89
CA LEU A 664 -0.90 -24.18 32.89
C LEU A 664 -0.56 -24.83 34.24
N PHE A 665 -1.26 -25.93 34.55
CA PHE A 665 -1.07 -26.78 35.74
C PHE A 665 -0.82 -28.25 35.35
N CYS A 666 -0.29 -28.51 34.14
CA CYS A 666 0.02 -29.84 33.62
C CYS A 666 -1.19 -30.81 33.57
N ASP A 667 -2.08 -30.65 32.58
CA ASP A 667 -3.44 -31.23 32.54
C ASP A 667 -3.80 -32.08 31.30
N ARG A 668 -2.94 -32.18 30.28
CA ARG A 668 -3.20 -32.95 29.01
C ARG A 668 -1.96 -33.65 28.46
N CYS A 669 -2.13 -34.65 27.59
CA CYS A 669 -1.03 -35.32 26.87
C CYS A 669 -0.40 -34.41 25.78
N ALA A 670 0.87 -34.65 25.46
CA ALA A 670 1.61 -33.95 24.39
C ALA A 670 1.43 -34.57 22.99
N ASP A 671 1.70 -33.77 21.95
CA ASP A 671 1.49 -34.11 20.54
C ASP A 671 2.21 -35.39 20.09
N GLY A 672 1.52 -36.19 19.27
CA GLY A 672 2.00 -37.49 18.80
C GLY A 672 1.75 -38.64 19.78
N PHE A 673 1.23 -38.35 20.98
CA PHE A 673 0.84 -39.34 21.98
C PHE A 673 -0.66 -39.25 22.33
N TYR A 674 -1.29 -40.40 22.60
CA TYR A 674 -2.69 -40.50 23.06
C TYR A 674 -2.77 -41.32 24.37
N GLY A 675 -3.64 -40.92 25.31
CA GLY A 675 -3.76 -41.55 26.63
C GLY A 675 -4.31 -40.60 27.71
N ASN A 676 -4.16 -40.97 28.99
CA ASN A 676 -4.61 -40.23 30.15
C ASN A 676 -3.45 -39.45 30.82
N PRO A 677 -3.54 -38.11 30.97
CA PRO A 677 -2.48 -37.27 31.53
C PRO A 677 -2.36 -37.31 33.06
N PHE A 678 -3.42 -37.72 33.78
CA PHE A 678 -3.43 -37.80 35.24
C PHE A 678 -2.99 -39.19 35.76
N ALA A 679 -2.68 -40.11 34.86
CA ALA A 679 -2.18 -41.44 35.21
C ALA A 679 -0.69 -41.36 35.61
N PRO A 680 -0.20 -42.19 36.55
CA PRO A 680 1.20 -42.18 36.95
C PRO A 680 2.16 -42.36 35.75
N ALA A 681 3.28 -41.64 35.78
CA ALA A 681 4.28 -41.66 34.70
C ALA A 681 4.75 -43.10 34.41
N GLY A 682 4.65 -43.51 33.14
CA GLY A 682 5.00 -44.87 32.68
C GLY A 682 3.93 -45.94 32.88
N SER A 683 2.74 -45.60 33.38
CA SER A 683 1.61 -46.54 33.49
C SER A 683 0.97 -46.86 32.13
N GLU A 684 0.24 -47.98 32.02
CA GLU A 684 -0.37 -48.41 30.75
C GLU A 684 -1.48 -47.47 30.25
N ALA A 685 -2.05 -46.64 31.13
CA ALA A 685 -3.02 -45.61 30.76
C ALA A 685 -2.36 -44.28 30.33
N ALA A 686 -1.06 -44.09 30.53
CA ALA A 686 -0.35 -42.86 30.15
C ALA A 686 -0.18 -42.71 28.62
N CYS A 687 0.26 -41.53 28.19
CA CYS A 687 0.34 -41.13 26.77
C CYS A 687 1.27 -42.03 25.92
N LYS A 688 0.77 -42.57 24.79
CA LYS A 688 1.41 -43.59 23.91
C LYS A 688 1.36 -43.24 22.40
N PRO A 689 2.26 -43.77 21.54
CA PRO A 689 2.37 -43.39 20.11
C PRO A 689 1.42 -44.11 19.12
N CYS A 690 1.24 -43.51 17.93
CA CYS A 690 0.28 -43.90 16.86
C CYS A 690 0.63 -45.16 16.00
N PRO A 691 -0.37 -45.85 15.38
CA PRO A 691 -0.20 -47.13 14.67
C PRO A 691 -0.53 -47.13 13.15
N CYS A 692 -0.29 -46.06 12.40
CA CYS A 692 -0.64 -45.98 10.96
C CYS A 692 0.48 -46.45 9.99
N PRO A 693 0.14 -46.98 8.80
CA PRO A 693 1.13 -47.45 7.83
C PRO A 693 2.06 -46.31 7.38
N HIS A 694 3.33 -46.64 7.17
CA HIS A 694 4.41 -45.68 6.83
C HIS A 694 4.60 -44.50 7.82
N GLY A 695 4.00 -44.55 9.01
CA GLY A 695 4.22 -43.58 10.09
C GLY A 695 3.31 -42.36 10.09
N SER A 696 2.19 -42.39 9.35
CA SER A 696 1.22 -41.29 9.35
C SER A 696 0.69 -40.94 10.75
N LYS A 697 0.28 -39.67 10.92
CA LYS A 697 -0.40 -39.19 12.13
C LYS A 697 -1.74 -39.89 12.32
N CYS A 698 -2.22 -39.89 13.56
CA CYS A 698 -3.48 -40.54 13.91
C CYS A 698 -4.31 -39.73 14.90
N VAL A 699 -5.63 -39.99 14.89
CA VAL A 699 -6.56 -39.57 15.93
C VAL A 699 -7.41 -40.77 16.35
N GLU A 700 -7.62 -40.94 17.66
CA GLU A 700 -8.54 -41.93 18.19
C GLU A 700 -9.97 -41.38 18.10
N THR A 701 -10.82 -42.03 17.30
CA THR A 701 -12.21 -41.59 17.08
C THR A 701 -13.20 -42.69 17.45
N LEU A 702 -14.31 -42.30 18.09
CA LEU A 702 -15.42 -43.21 18.36
C LEU A 702 -16.30 -43.28 17.12
N LEU A 703 -16.05 -44.27 16.27
CA LEU A 703 -17.02 -44.67 15.25
C LEU A 703 -18.28 -45.24 15.93
N PRO A 704 -19.48 -45.21 15.31
CA PRO A 704 -20.76 -45.46 15.99
C PRO A 704 -21.03 -46.90 16.49
N LEU A 705 -20.00 -47.75 16.59
CA LEU A 705 -20.10 -49.18 16.93
C LEU A 705 -18.96 -49.61 17.89
N GLU A 706 -18.98 -49.05 19.10
CA GLU A 706 -18.37 -49.54 20.35
C GLU A 706 -16.89 -50.01 20.39
N GLN A 707 -16.05 -49.65 19.42
CA GLN A 707 -14.60 -49.68 19.57
C GLN A 707 -13.98 -48.37 19.11
N SER A 708 -13.04 -47.84 19.91
CA SER A 708 -12.26 -46.68 19.52
C SER A 708 -11.35 -47.05 18.34
N SER A 709 -11.44 -46.27 17.27
CA SER A 709 -10.84 -46.57 15.99
C SER A 709 -9.86 -45.48 15.61
N VAL A 710 -8.64 -45.88 15.29
CA VAL A 710 -7.55 -44.96 15.00
C VAL A 710 -7.49 -44.73 13.49
N VAL A 711 -7.88 -43.52 13.06
CA VAL A 711 -7.99 -43.15 11.65
C VAL A 711 -6.68 -42.52 11.18
N CYS A 712 -6.22 -42.93 10.00
CA CYS A 712 -4.98 -42.45 9.39
C CYS A 712 -5.25 -41.29 8.45
N VAL A 713 -4.35 -40.31 8.46
CA VAL A 713 -4.30 -39.21 7.48
C VAL A 713 -3.13 -39.41 6.51
N ASP A 714 -3.18 -38.71 5.38
CA ASP A 714 -2.12 -38.61 4.35
C ASP A 714 -1.83 -39.92 3.58
N CYS A 715 -2.27 -39.96 2.30
CA CYS A 715 -2.31 -41.17 1.44
C CYS A 715 -1.46 -41.05 0.15
N PRO A 716 -0.69 -42.08 -0.25
CA PRO A 716 0.17 -42.07 -1.44
C PRO A 716 -0.51 -42.57 -2.74
N ASP A 717 0.27 -42.65 -3.83
CA ASP A 717 -0.06 -43.27 -5.14
C ASP A 717 -1.29 -42.71 -5.88
N ASN A 718 -1.62 -41.43 -5.68
CA ASN A 718 -2.87 -40.81 -6.16
C ASN A 718 -4.12 -41.62 -5.71
N ARG A 719 -4.05 -42.23 -4.53
CA ARG A 719 -5.15 -42.93 -3.87
C ARG A 719 -5.75 -42.07 -2.77
N THR A 720 -6.99 -42.35 -2.40
CA THR A 720 -7.71 -41.68 -1.31
C THR A 720 -8.71 -42.64 -0.65
N GLY A 721 -9.02 -42.43 0.62
CA GLY A 721 -9.94 -43.26 1.41
C GLY A 721 -9.45 -43.49 2.84
N ALA A 722 -10.23 -44.18 3.66
CA ALA A 722 -9.94 -44.32 5.10
C ALA A 722 -8.69 -45.20 5.38
N ARG A 723 -8.25 -45.99 4.39
CA ARG A 723 -6.97 -46.71 4.35
C ARG A 723 -6.32 -46.62 2.95
N CYS A 724 -6.53 -45.50 2.26
CA CYS A 724 -5.95 -45.16 0.95
C CYS A 724 -6.38 -46.06 -0.23
N GLU A 725 -7.68 -46.34 -0.37
CA GLU A 725 -8.19 -47.42 -1.24
C GLU A 725 -8.56 -47.11 -2.71
N ARG A 726 -8.96 -45.89 -3.12
CA ARG A 726 -9.52 -45.59 -4.48
C ARG A 726 -8.81 -44.46 -5.24
N CYS A 727 -8.94 -44.37 -6.57
CA CYS A 727 -8.31 -43.32 -7.39
C CYS A 727 -8.73 -41.88 -7.03
N ALA A 728 -7.80 -40.93 -7.24
CA ALA A 728 -7.99 -39.48 -7.15
C ALA A 728 -8.77 -38.86 -8.33
N GLU A 729 -9.26 -37.62 -8.13
CA GLU A 729 -9.91 -36.79 -9.14
C GLU A 729 -9.04 -36.56 -10.39
N ASN A 730 -9.68 -36.39 -11.56
CA ASN A 730 -9.05 -36.25 -12.89
C ASN A 730 -8.28 -37.47 -13.42
N PHE A 731 -8.26 -38.57 -12.66
CA PHE A 731 -7.80 -39.88 -13.13
C PHE A 731 -8.96 -40.90 -13.14
N PHE A 732 -8.85 -41.93 -13.97
CA PHE A 732 -9.78 -43.07 -14.02
C PHE A 732 -9.03 -44.42 -13.93
N GLY A 733 -9.59 -45.39 -13.23
CA GLY A 733 -8.95 -46.69 -12.95
C GLY A 733 -9.56 -47.44 -11.76
N ASP A 734 -8.90 -48.54 -11.35
CA ASP A 734 -9.32 -49.38 -10.22
C ASP A 734 -8.09 -49.95 -9.47
N PRO A 735 -7.60 -49.24 -8.45
CA PRO A 735 -6.31 -49.52 -7.82
C PRO A 735 -6.38 -50.58 -6.72
N LEU A 736 -7.59 -51.10 -6.40
CA LEU A 736 -7.77 -52.30 -5.58
C LEU A 736 -7.57 -53.57 -6.42
N ASN A 737 -8.06 -53.57 -7.65
CA ASN A 737 -7.91 -54.68 -8.60
C ASN A 737 -6.66 -54.55 -9.50
N GLY A 738 -5.74 -53.64 -9.17
CA GLY A 738 -4.44 -53.50 -9.84
C GLY A 738 -4.46 -52.71 -11.16
N VAL A 739 -5.58 -52.08 -11.52
CA VAL A 739 -5.67 -51.18 -12.69
C VAL A 739 -5.19 -49.78 -12.28
N PRO A 740 -4.04 -49.30 -12.78
CA PRO A 740 -3.50 -48.00 -12.38
C PRO A 740 -4.37 -46.84 -12.86
N CYS A 741 -4.45 -45.78 -12.06
CA CYS A 741 -5.22 -44.59 -12.37
C CYS A 741 -4.57 -43.79 -13.54
N GLN A 742 -5.28 -43.58 -14.65
CA GLN A 742 -4.80 -42.87 -15.84
C GLN A 742 -5.49 -41.50 -16.02
N PRO A 743 -4.81 -40.47 -16.56
CA PRO A 743 -5.40 -39.13 -16.71
C PRO A 743 -6.40 -39.06 -17.86
N CYS A 744 -7.38 -38.17 -17.75
CA CYS A 744 -8.41 -37.94 -18.78
C CYS A 744 -7.97 -36.99 -19.91
N ASP A 745 -8.39 -37.27 -21.15
CA ASP A 745 -8.15 -36.40 -22.31
C ASP A 745 -9.43 -35.68 -22.77
N CYS A 746 -9.37 -34.35 -22.79
CA CYS A 746 -10.46 -33.43 -23.16
C CYS A 746 -9.96 -32.29 -24.08
N SER A 747 -9.02 -32.57 -24.99
CA SER A 747 -8.41 -31.58 -25.91
C SER A 747 -7.84 -30.33 -25.22
N ASN A 748 -7.52 -30.45 -23.92
CA ASN A 748 -7.19 -29.33 -23.02
C ASN A 748 -8.27 -28.21 -22.95
N ASN A 749 -9.50 -28.42 -23.44
CA ASN A 749 -10.57 -27.43 -23.41
C ASN A 749 -11.52 -27.57 -22.20
N THR A 750 -11.23 -28.49 -21.28
CA THR A 750 -11.73 -28.45 -19.90
C THR A 750 -10.79 -27.65 -18.99
N ASP A 751 -11.26 -27.35 -17.79
CA ASP A 751 -10.46 -26.79 -16.69
C ASP A 751 -10.09 -27.94 -15.75
N ILE A 752 -8.90 -28.52 -15.95
CA ILE A 752 -8.35 -29.76 -15.33
C ILE A 752 -8.40 -29.84 -13.81
N ARG A 753 -8.86 -28.78 -13.14
CA ARG A 753 -8.92 -28.60 -11.70
C ARG A 753 -10.31 -28.96 -11.15
N ALA A 754 -11.38 -28.69 -11.90
CA ALA A 754 -12.74 -28.90 -11.41
C ALA A 754 -13.12 -30.38 -11.20
N LYS A 755 -13.53 -30.73 -9.96
CA LYS A 755 -14.09 -32.05 -9.59
C LYS A 755 -15.05 -32.57 -10.65
N GLY A 756 -14.87 -33.82 -11.09
CA GLY A 756 -15.65 -34.42 -12.18
C GLY A 756 -15.55 -33.69 -13.52
N ASN A 757 -14.33 -33.39 -14.00
CA ASN A 757 -14.08 -33.03 -15.40
C ASN A 757 -14.42 -34.18 -16.36
N CYS A 758 -14.13 -35.39 -15.91
CA CYS A 758 -14.32 -36.65 -16.60
C CYS A 758 -14.89 -37.70 -15.63
N HIS A 759 -15.43 -38.79 -16.16
CA HIS A 759 -15.94 -39.89 -15.35
C HIS A 759 -14.82 -40.85 -14.88
N HIS A 760 -14.71 -41.07 -13.56
CA HIS A 760 -13.58 -41.77 -12.89
C HIS A 760 -13.38 -43.27 -13.22
N GLN A 761 -14.17 -43.81 -14.16
CA GLN A 761 -13.99 -45.16 -14.72
C GLN A 761 -13.95 -45.18 -16.26
N THR A 762 -14.32 -44.10 -16.95
CA THR A 762 -14.55 -44.12 -18.42
C THR A 762 -14.03 -42.90 -19.18
N GLY A 763 -13.46 -41.88 -18.52
CA GLY A 763 -12.71 -40.80 -19.16
C GLY A 763 -13.51 -39.71 -19.91
N VAL A 764 -14.76 -39.97 -20.31
CA VAL A 764 -15.60 -39.03 -21.08
C VAL A 764 -15.76 -37.68 -20.37
N CYS A 765 -15.58 -36.58 -21.10
CA CYS A 765 -15.51 -35.22 -20.58
C CYS A 765 -16.88 -34.56 -20.43
N GLN A 766 -17.13 -33.90 -19.31
CA GLN A 766 -18.46 -33.39 -18.95
C GLN A 766 -18.55 -31.85 -18.88
N LYS A 767 -17.44 -31.12 -19.03
CA LYS A 767 -17.33 -29.69 -18.64
C LYS A 767 -16.48 -28.83 -19.60
N CYS A 768 -16.82 -28.82 -20.90
CA CYS A 768 -16.14 -28.01 -21.92
C CYS A 768 -16.22 -26.50 -21.65
N LEU A 769 -15.15 -25.77 -21.99
CA LEU A 769 -15.01 -24.32 -21.79
C LEU A 769 -14.53 -23.62 -23.08
N PHE A 770 -14.20 -22.34 -22.98
CA PHE A 770 -13.58 -21.54 -24.06
C PHE A 770 -14.35 -21.53 -25.40
N GLY A 771 -15.69 -21.62 -25.35
CA GLY A 771 -16.52 -21.65 -26.55
C GLY A 771 -16.42 -22.95 -27.35
N THR A 772 -16.21 -24.09 -26.68
CA THR A 772 -16.02 -25.41 -27.32
C THR A 772 -17.10 -26.45 -26.94
N SER A 773 -17.20 -27.51 -27.74
CA SER A 773 -18.14 -28.64 -27.56
C SER A 773 -17.56 -29.95 -28.12
N GLY A 774 -18.19 -31.09 -27.78
CA GLY A 774 -17.76 -32.45 -28.16
C GLY A 774 -17.36 -33.31 -26.96
N ASP A 775 -17.30 -34.63 -27.14
CA ASP A 775 -17.00 -35.60 -26.05
C ASP A 775 -15.58 -35.43 -25.48
N HIS A 776 -14.69 -34.79 -26.25
CA HIS A 776 -13.36 -34.36 -25.84
C HIS A 776 -13.19 -32.84 -26.03
N CYS A 777 -14.28 -32.06 -26.08
CA CYS A 777 -14.28 -30.60 -26.19
C CYS A 777 -13.48 -30.04 -27.40
N GLU A 778 -13.57 -30.71 -28.55
CA GLU A 778 -12.71 -30.51 -29.73
C GLU A 778 -13.26 -29.57 -30.84
N LYS A 779 -14.55 -29.19 -30.77
CA LYS A 779 -15.24 -28.33 -31.77
C LYS A 779 -15.54 -26.94 -31.23
N CYS A 780 -15.69 -25.92 -32.07
CA CYS A 780 -16.21 -24.61 -31.65
C CYS A 780 -17.73 -24.63 -31.43
N LEU A 781 -18.26 -23.55 -30.84
CA LEU A 781 -19.69 -23.23 -30.84
C LEU A 781 -20.04 -22.30 -32.02
N PRO A 782 -21.26 -22.36 -32.59
CA PRO A 782 -21.67 -21.48 -33.68
C PRO A 782 -21.50 -20.00 -33.36
N GLY A 783 -20.95 -19.23 -34.30
CA GLY A 783 -20.58 -17.82 -34.11
C GLY A 783 -19.24 -17.58 -33.40
N TYR A 784 -18.52 -18.65 -33.03
CA TYR A 784 -17.14 -18.61 -32.59
C TYR A 784 -16.23 -19.24 -33.64
N ARG A 785 -15.07 -18.62 -33.86
CA ARG A 785 -14.00 -19.11 -34.74
C ARG A 785 -12.86 -19.73 -33.96
N ARG A 786 -12.07 -20.61 -34.57
CA ARG A 786 -10.82 -21.11 -33.96
C ARG A 786 -9.83 -19.97 -33.69
N ASN A 787 -9.06 -20.13 -32.61
CA ASN A 787 -7.99 -19.21 -32.26
C ASN A 787 -6.76 -19.43 -33.14
N VAL A 788 -6.65 -18.75 -34.29
CA VAL A 788 -5.46 -18.79 -35.14
C VAL A 788 -4.31 -17.99 -34.52
N LYS A 789 -3.16 -18.64 -34.30
CA LYS A 789 -1.96 -18.01 -33.75
C LYS A 789 -1.20 -17.26 -34.87
N ALA A 790 -1.25 -15.93 -34.85
CA ALA A 790 -0.46 -15.12 -35.77
C ALA A 790 1.05 -15.33 -35.53
N THR A 791 1.80 -15.48 -36.63
CA THR A 791 3.27 -15.54 -36.62
C THR A 791 3.85 -14.14 -36.82
N ASP A 792 4.77 -13.74 -35.95
CA ASP A 792 5.55 -12.50 -36.15
C ASP A 792 6.34 -12.61 -37.46
N GLY A 793 6.31 -11.53 -38.26
CA GLY A 793 6.62 -11.61 -39.68
C GLY A 793 8.06 -12.01 -40.03
N VAL A 794 8.21 -13.05 -40.84
CA VAL A 794 9.38 -13.33 -41.67
C VAL A 794 8.92 -13.48 -43.12
N SER A 795 9.62 -12.84 -44.05
CA SER A 795 9.26 -12.81 -45.47
C SER A 795 9.89 -13.95 -46.27
N GLY A 796 9.07 -14.86 -46.80
CA GLY A 796 9.42 -15.79 -47.87
C GLY A 796 9.65 -17.25 -47.44
N GLY A 797 9.15 -18.18 -48.27
CA GLY A 797 9.28 -19.63 -48.09
C GLY A 797 7.94 -20.33 -47.85
N GLU A 798 7.59 -21.30 -48.69
CA GLU A 798 6.33 -22.05 -48.63
C GLU A 798 6.47 -23.31 -47.77
N SER A 799 5.60 -23.49 -46.77
CA SER A 799 4.95 -24.76 -46.39
C SER A 799 4.04 -24.55 -45.17
N GLU A 800 2.96 -25.34 -45.05
CA GLU A 800 1.88 -25.14 -44.08
C GLU A 800 2.12 -25.79 -42.71
N ALA A 801 1.78 -25.08 -41.63
CA ALA A 801 1.53 -25.63 -40.28
C ALA A 801 0.77 -24.62 -39.39
N THR A 802 -0.44 -24.21 -39.80
CA THR A 802 -1.31 -23.30 -39.01
C THR A 802 -1.70 -23.93 -37.67
N THR A 803 -0.93 -23.61 -36.64
CA THR A 803 -1.12 -24.19 -35.30
C THR A 803 -2.23 -23.44 -34.56
N TYR A 804 -3.42 -24.05 -34.53
CA TYR A 804 -4.57 -23.55 -33.77
C TYR A 804 -4.26 -23.51 -32.26
N ALA A 805 -4.70 -22.45 -31.59
CA ALA A 805 -4.57 -22.26 -30.15
C ALA A 805 -5.83 -22.72 -29.40
N ARG A 806 -5.70 -22.88 -28.08
CA ARG A 806 -6.75 -23.35 -27.15
C ARG A 806 -8.03 -22.51 -27.25
N GLY A 807 -9.19 -23.17 -27.31
CA GLY A 807 -10.50 -22.52 -27.38
C GLY A 807 -10.83 -21.80 -28.70
N CYS A 808 -12.00 -21.14 -28.70
CA CYS A 808 -12.55 -20.40 -29.83
C CYS A 808 -12.92 -18.96 -29.41
N GLN A 809 -12.81 -17.99 -30.32
CA GLN A 809 -13.13 -16.57 -30.08
C GLN A 809 -14.46 -16.21 -30.74
N PRO A 810 -15.36 -15.45 -30.10
CA PRO A 810 -16.58 -14.96 -30.76
C PRO A 810 -16.24 -14.04 -31.94
N CYS A 811 -17.05 -14.10 -32.98
CA CYS A 811 -16.93 -13.22 -34.15
C CYS A 811 -17.57 -11.85 -33.91
N TYR A 812 -17.08 -10.84 -34.62
CA TYR A 812 -17.46 -9.44 -34.46
C TYR A 812 -17.75 -8.80 -35.83
N CYS A 813 -18.77 -9.29 -36.52
CA CYS A 813 -19.16 -8.80 -37.84
C CYS A 813 -19.84 -7.43 -37.77
N ASP A 814 -19.50 -6.52 -38.67
CA ASP A 814 -20.09 -5.19 -38.75
C ASP A 814 -21.50 -5.24 -39.40
N PRO A 815 -22.55 -4.74 -38.75
CA PRO A 815 -23.92 -4.86 -39.26
C PRO A 815 -24.21 -4.02 -40.51
N GLN A 816 -23.43 -2.97 -40.78
CA GLN A 816 -23.58 -2.17 -42.00
C GLN A 816 -22.90 -2.84 -43.19
N GLY A 817 -21.73 -3.46 -42.99
CA GLY A 817 -20.97 -4.11 -44.06
C GLY A 817 -21.25 -5.60 -44.29
N THR A 818 -21.86 -6.31 -43.33
CA THR A 818 -22.14 -7.76 -43.40
C THR A 818 -23.49 -8.07 -44.05
N LEU A 819 -23.57 -9.17 -44.79
CA LEU A 819 -24.79 -9.74 -45.35
C LEU A 819 -25.62 -10.43 -44.25
N ALA A 820 -26.93 -10.19 -44.23
CA ALA A 820 -27.85 -10.94 -43.36
C ALA A 820 -28.11 -12.34 -43.95
N THR A 821 -28.15 -13.36 -43.10
CA THR A 821 -28.49 -14.74 -43.48
C THR A 821 -30.01 -14.89 -43.62
N PRO A 822 -30.53 -15.67 -44.60
CA PRO A 822 -31.96 -15.69 -44.92
C PRO A 822 -32.88 -16.27 -43.83
N ASP A 823 -32.35 -17.15 -42.98
CA ASP A 823 -33.16 -18.14 -42.25
C ASP A 823 -33.61 -17.70 -40.85
N VAL A 824 -33.13 -16.54 -40.36
CA VAL A 824 -33.50 -15.97 -39.06
C VAL A 824 -33.57 -14.43 -39.15
N GLU A 825 -34.76 -13.86 -39.10
CA GLU A 825 -34.93 -12.40 -39.02
C GLU A 825 -34.22 -11.85 -37.76
N GLY A 826 -33.26 -10.95 -37.97
CA GLY A 826 -32.47 -10.34 -36.91
C GLY A 826 -31.13 -11.02 -36.61
N SER A 827 -30.80 -12.17 -37.20
CA SER A 827 -29.45 -12.73 -37.08
C SER A 827 -28.48 -12.02 -38.03
N LEU A 828 -27.40 -11.47 -37.45
CA LEU A 828 -26.22 -11.12 -38.24
C LEU A 828 -25.57 -12.40 -38.78
N GLY A 829 -25.01 -12.33 -40.00
CA GLY A 829 -24.51 -13.51 -40.70
C GLY A 829 -23.38 -14.20 -39.91
N VAL A 830 -23.56 -15.50 -39.65
CA VAL A 830 -22.59 -16.32 -38.91
C VAL A 830 -21.26 -16.33 -39.68
N CYS A 831 -20.15 -16.10 -38.97
CA CYS A 831 -18.81 -16.18 -39.53
C CYS A 831 -18.39 -17.63 -39.80
N ASP A 832 -17.43 -17.80 -40.70
CA ASP A 832 -16.76 -19.09 -40.89
C ASP A 832 -15.97 -19.52 -39.64
N GLU A 833 -16.15 -20.77 -39.18
CA GLU A 833 -15.61 -21.26 -37.91
C GLU A 833 -14.08 -21.47 -37.90
N GLU A 834 -13.44 -21.55 -39.08
CA GLU A 834 -11.97 -21.71 -39.19
C GLU A 834 -11.27 -20.35 -39.35
N THR A 835 -11.71 -19.57 -40.33
CA THR A 835 -11.08 -18.30 -40.71
C THR A 835 -11.59 -17.10 -39.89
N GLY A 836 -12.85 -17.15 -39.46
CA GLY A 836 -13.55 -16.01 -38.84
C GLY A 836 -14.02 -14.93 -39.80
N GLN A 837 -13.97 -15.15 -41.11
CA GLN A 837 -14.40 -14.16 -42.10
C GLN A 837 -15.93 -14.00 -42.05
N CYS A 838 -16.36 -12.75 -41.86
CA CYS A 838 -17.77 -12.37 -41.98
C CYS A 838 -18.19 -12.26 -43.47
N PRO A 839 -19.45 -12.57 -43.83
CA PRO A 839 -19.91 -12.51 -45.22
C PRO A 839 -20.15 -11.06 -45.67
N CYS A 840 -19.20 -10.45 -46.40
CA CYS A 840 -19.24 -9.02 -46.72
C CYS A 840 -20.12 -8.65 -47.92
N LYS A 841 -20.74 -7.47 -47.86
CA LYS A 841 -21.44 -6.82 -48.98
C LYS A 841 -20.49 -6.41 -50.12
N PRO A 842 -20.99 -6.19 -51.35
CA PRO A 842 -20.16 -5.78 -52.49
C PRO A 842 -19.31 -4.52 -52.20
N GLY A 843 -18.05 -4.54 -52.64
CA GLY A 843 -17.08 -3.45 -52.41
C GLY A 843 -16.54 -3.32 -50.98
N VAL A 844 -17.11 -4.04 -50.00
CA VAL A 844 -16.66 -4.07 -48.60
C VAL A 844 -15.55 -5.12 -48.43
N THR A 845 -14.68 -4.91 -47.44
CA THR A 845 -13.59 -5.84 -47.09
C THR A 845 -13.25 -5.77 -45.59
N GLY A 846 -12.24 -6.54 -45.18
CA GLY A 846 -11.86 -6.76 -43.79
C GLY A 846 -12.53 -7.98 -43.18
N LEU A 847 -11.88 -8.58 -42.17
CA LEU A 847 -12.37 -9.79 -41.48
C LEU A 847 -13.79 -9.58 -40.91
N ARG A 848 -14.09 -8.34 -40.51
CA ARG A 848 -15.36 -7.89 -39.92
C ARG A 848 -16.30 -7.24 -40.93
N CYS A 849 -15.91 -7.07 -42.18
CA CYS A 849 -16.62 -6.26 -43.17
C CYS A 849 -16.76 -4.79 -42.76
N ASP A 850 -15.70 -4.20 -42.20
CA ASP A 850 -15.69 -2.92 -41.49
C ASP A 850 -15.25 -1.71 -42.33
N ARG A 851 -14.96 -1.90 -43.63
CA ARG A 851 -14.46 -0.83 -44.52
C ARG A 851 -14.66 -1.15 -46.00
N CYS A 852 -14.60 -0.13 -46.85
CA CYS A 852 -14.45 -0.32 -48.28
C CYS A 852 -13.09 -0.95 -48.63
N ARG A 853 -13.05 -1.69 -49.75
CA ARG A 853 -11.80 -2.08 -50.41
C ARG A 853 -11.08 -0.85 -50.95
N ASP A 854 -9.74 -0.90 -51.01
CA ASP A 854 -8.96 0.12 -51.72
C ASP A 854 -9.47 0.26 -53.17
N GLY A 855 -9.66 1.49 -53.63
CA GLY A 855 -10.34 1.76 -54.90
C GLY A 855 -11.88 1.79 -54.83
N PHE A 856 -12.48 1.71 -53.63
CA PHE A 856 -13.93 1.83 -53.42
C PHE A 856 -14.26 2.82 -52.27
N TYR A 857 -15.45 3.43 -52.31
CA TYR A 857 -15.93 4.43 -51.35
C TYR A 857 -17.43 4.27 -51.00
N GLY A 858 -17.89 4.94 -49.94
CA GLY A 858 -19.32 5.07 -49.62
C GLY A 858 -19.91 4.04 -48.64
N PHE A 859 -19.10 3.54 -47.70
CA PHE A 859 -19.49 2.53 -46.69
C PHE A 859 -20.78 2.88 -45.93
N GLU A 860 -20.92 4.14 -45.52
CA GLU A 860 -22.07 4.68 -44.74
C GLU A 860 -23.43 4.51 -45.44
N SER A 861 -23.47 4.14 -46.72
CA SER A 861 -24.70 3.83 -47.44
C SER A 861 -25.42 2.57 -46.92
N GLY A 862 -24.74 1.71 -46.15
CA GLY A 862 -25.24 0.43 -45.65
C GLY A 862 -25.53 -0.64 -46.73
N LYS A 863 -25.28 -0.32 -48.01
CA LYS A 863 -25.57 -1.16 -49.17
C LYS A 863 -24.33 -1.84 -49.78
N GLY A 864 -23.14 -1.40 -49.37
CA GLY A 864 -21.86 -1.78 -49.96
C GLY A 864 -21.04 -0.55 -50.35
N CYS A 865 -19.90 -0.74 -51.01
CA CYS A 865 -19.07 0.35 -51.51
C CYS A 865 -19.04 0.38 -53.05
N THR A 866 -18.89 1.58 -53.61
CA THR A 866 -18.86 1.85 -55.06
C THR A 866 -17.44 2.17 -55.51
N GLU A 867 -17.06 1.77 -56.73
CA GLU A 867 -15.70 1.96 -57.25
C GLU A 867 -15.34 3.45 -57.46
N CYS A 868 -14.10 3.83 -57.18
CA CYS A 868 -13.56 5.18 -57.36
C CYS A 868 -13.63 5.64 -58.82
N GLY A 869 -13.14 4.81 -59.76
CA GLY A 869 -13.05 5.16 -61.19
C GLY A 869 -12.01 6.25 -61.50
N CYS A 870 -10.84 6.22 -60.85
CA CYS A 870 -9.79 7.23 -61.03
C CYS A 870 -9.12 7.16 -62.42
N SER A 871 -8.87 8.32 -63.04
CA SER A 871 -8.20 8.41 -64.34
C SER A 871 -6.72 8.00 -64.23
N PRO A 872 -6.25 6.98 -64.96
CA PRO A 872 -4.84 6.56 -64.93
C PRO A 872 -3.89 7.58 -65.59
N LYS A 873 -4.42 8.55 -66.35
CA LYS A 873 -3.61 9.64 -66.92
C LYS A 873 -3.44 10.84 -65.98
N GLY A 874 -4.43 11.08 -65.10
CA GLY A 874 -4.53 12.31 -64.32
C GLY A 874 -4.62 12.13 -62.80
N SER A 875 -4.64 10.89 -62.32
CA SER A 875 -4.51 10.53 -60.90
C SER A 875 -3.10 9.99 -60.63
N LYS A 876 -2.60 10.16 -59.41
CA LYS A 876 -1.34 9.60 -58.92
C LYS A 876 -1.46 8.12 -58.56
N THR A 877 -2.66 7.70 -58.17
CA THR A 877 -3.04 6.34 -57.76
C THR A 877 -4.48 6.07 -58.19
N GLU A 878 -4.85 4.78 -58.22
CA GLU A 878 -6.23 4.34 -58.43
C GLU A 878 -7.08 4.44 -57.14
N THR A 879 -6.45 4.78 -56.01
CA THR A 879 -7.11 5.01 -54.72
C THR A 879 -7.70 6.41 -54.60
N CYS A 880 -8.95 6.47 -54.13
CA CYS A 880 -9.65 7.70 -53.78
C CYS A 880 -9.94 7.77 -52.27
N ASP A 881 -10.39 8.94 -51.82
CA ASP A 881 -10.92 9.12 -50.46
C ASP A 881 -12.15 8.21 -50.22
N PRO A 882 -12.17 7.41 -49.12
CA PRO A 882 -13.16 6.34 -48.92
C PRO A 882 -14.57 6.83 -48.54
N TYR A 883 -14.75 8.13 -48.27
CA TYR A 883 -16.05 8.73 -47.97
C TYR A 883 -16.63 9.49 -49.16
N THR A 884 -15.82 10.36 -49.78
CA THR A 884 -16.22 11.29 -50.85
C THR A 884 -15.99 10.75 -52.26
N GLY A 885 -15.13 9.74 -52.41
CA GLY A 885 -14.76 9.19 -53.70
C GLY A 885 -13.76 10.05 -54.50
N GLN A 886 -13.13 11.07 -53.92
CA GLN A 886 -12.21 11.97 -54.62
C GLN A 886 -10.83 11.32 -54.86
N CYS A 887 -10.41 11.22 -56.12
CA CYS A 887 -9.12 10.66 -56.51
C CYS A 887 -7.95 11.64 -56.30
N HIS A 888 -6.75 11.09 -56.14
CA HIS A 888 -5.51 11.84 -55.88
C HIS A 888 -4.93 12.48 -57.15
N CYS A 889 -5.38 13.69 -57.51
CA CYS A 889 -5.01 14.33 -58.77
C CYS A 889 -3.49 14.63 -58.92
N LEU A 890 -3.01 14.49 -60.16
CA LEU A 890 -1.71 14.95 -60.66
C LEU A 890 -1.70 16.49 -60.83
N PRO A 891 -0.53 17.12 -61.02
CA PRO A 891 -0.45 18.56 -61.25
C PRO A 891 -1.38 19.03 -62.38
N PHE A 892 -2.15 20.06 -62.06
CA PHE A 892 -3.04 20.77 -62.98
C PHE A 892 -4.19 19.93 -63.59
N THR A 893 -4.57 18.82 -62.96
CA THR A 893 -5.77 18.02 -63.33
C THR A 893 -6.94 18.26 -62.36
N MET A 894 -8.17 17.96 -62.77
CA MET A 894 -9.38 18.19 -61.97
C MET A 894 -10.53 17.19 -62.23
N GLY A 895 -11.58 17.30 -61.41
CA GLY A 895 -12.75 16.40 -61.37
C GLY A 895 -12.60 15.28 -60.33
N ARG A 896 -13.72 14.61 -59.96
CA ARG A 896 -13.71 13.54 -58.94
C ARG A 896 -12.71 12.43 -59.27
N SER A 897 -12.62 12.07 -60.54
CA SER A 897 -11.69 11.08 -61.10
C SER A 897 -10.44 11.68 -61.76
N CYS A 898 -10.18 12.98 -61.60
CA CYS A 898 -8.99 13.64 -62.17
C CYS A 898 -8.81 13.44 -63.69
N HIS A 899 -9.90 13.44 -64.46
CA HIS A 899 -9.89 13.14 -65.90
C HIS A 899 -9.80 14.38 -66.81
N GLU A 900 -9.90 15.59 -66.24
CA GLU A 900 -9.87 16.86 -66.97
C GLU A 900 -8.63 17.70 -66.59
N CYS A 901 -8.29 18.69 -67.40
CA CYS A 901 -7.28 19.70 -67.05
C CYS A 901 -7.93 20.90 -66.34
N LEU A 902 -7.17 21.56 -65.46
CA LEU A 902 -7.55 22.90 -64.98
C LEU A 902 -7.63 23.90 -66.16
N PRO A 903 -8.52 24.91 -66.11
CA PRO A 903 -8.55 25.99 -67.09
C PRO A 903 -7.20 26.72 -67.20
N GLY A 904 -6.71 26.87 -68.42
CA GLY A 904 -5.36 27.37 -68.74
C GLY A 904 -4.32 26.27 -69.02
N TYR A 905 -4.71 25.00 -68.90
CA TYR A 905 -3.83 23.85 -69.12
C TYR A 905 -4.39 22.90 -70.19
N PHE A 906 -3.55 22.06 -70.77
CA PHE A 906 -3.88 21.14 -71.86
C PHE A 906 -3.04 19.84 -71.80
N ASN A 907 -3.26 18.93 -72.75
CA ASN A 907 -2.44 17.72 -72.96
C ASN A 907 -2.24 16.84 -71.71
N LEU A 908 -3.34 16.27 -71.20
CA LEU A 908 -3.33 15.36 -70.05
C LEU A 908 -2.47 14.10 -70.31
N THR A 909 -1.31 14.04 -69.67
CA THR A 909 -0.26 13.03 -69.91
C THR A 909 0.03 12.22 -68.64
N THR A 910 0.05 10.90 -68.78
CA THR A 910 0.31 9.93 -67.69
C THR A 910 1.55 10.29 -66.87
N GLY A 911 1.41 10.30 -65.54
CA GLY A 911 2.50 10.59 -64.59
C GLY A 911 2.92 12.06 -64.49
N VAL A 912 2.52 12.92 -65.44
CA VAL A 912 2.88 14.35 -65.47
C VAL A 912 1.70 15.25 -65.08
N GLY A 913 0.48 14.87 -65.49
CA GLY A 913 -0.71 15.73 -65.38
C GLY A 913 -0.93 16.56 -66.64
N CYS A 914 -1.38 17.81 -66.50
CA CYS A 914 -1.59 18.72 -67.64
C CYS A 914 -0.47 19.76 -67.76
N GLN A 915 -0.20 20.19 -69.00
CA GLN A 915 0.83 21.17 -69.34
C GLN A 915 0.22 22.58 -69.39
N ASP A 916 0.95 23.61 -68.93
CA ASP A 916 0.52 25.01 -69.05
C ASP A 916 0.50 25.44 -70.52
N CYS A 917 -0.61 26.04 -70.96
CA CYS A 917 -0.72 26.64 -72.27
C CYS A 917 0.30 27.79 -72.48
N GLY A 918 0.61 28.53 -71.42
CA GLY A 918 1.57 29.64 -71.44
C GLY A 918 1.16 30.81 -72.35
N CYS A 919 -0.15 30.97 -72.61
CA CYS A 919 -0.70 31.99 -73.49
C CYS A 919 -0.37 33.42 -73.02
N HIS A 920 0.22 34.23 -73.90
CA HIS A 920 0.74 35.54 -73.55
C HIS A 920 -0.40 36.52 -73.19
N PRO A 921 -0.42 37.12 -71.99
CA PRO A 921 -1.61 37.77 -71.43
C PRO A 921 -2.07 39.03 -72.18
N TYR A 922 -1.22 39.63 -73.01
CA TYR A 922 -1.58 40.77 -73.86
C TYR A 922 -1.91 40.38 -75.31
N GLY A 923 -1.42 39.22 -75.77
CA GLY A 923 -1.58 38.76 -77.15
C GLY A 923 -2.68 37.72 -77.36
N SER A 924 -3.06 36.97 -76.33
CA SER A 924 -4.18 36.00 -76.39
C SER A 924 -5.50 36.59 -75.91
N ASN A 925 -6.61 36.07 -76.43
CA ASN A 925 -7.96 36.44 -75.98
C ASN A 925 -8.22 35.91 -74.56
N HIS A 926 -7.84 34.66 -74.29
CA HIS A 926 -7.88 34.01 -72.98
C HIS A 926 -6.72 33.04 -72.80
N ARG A 927 -6.54 32.52 -71.58
CA ARG A 927 -5.40 31.63 -71.23
C ARG A 927 -5.57 30.16 -71.60
N GLN A 928 -6.79 29.70 -71.89
CA GLN A 928 -6.99 28.36 -72.43
C GLN A 928 -6.49 28.29 -73.88
N CYS A 929 -5.79 27.21 -74.21
CA CYS A 929 -5.36 26.84 -75.56
C CYS A 929 -6.10 25.58 -76.04
N SER A 930 -5.96 25.27 -77.34
CA SER A 930 -6.43 24.03 -77.94
C SER A 930 -5.64 22.80 -77.46
N SER A 931 -6.11 21.60 -77.84
CA SER A 931 -5.49 20.32 -77.46
C SER A 931 -4.07 20.09 -77.98
N ASP A 932 -3.68 20.78 -79.05
CA ASP A 932 -2.29 20.81 -79.55
C ASP A 932 -1.43 21.90 -78.90
N GLY A 933 -2.03 22.81 -78.12
CA GLY A 933 -1.35 23.89 -77.41
C GLY A 933 -1.32 25.24 -78.13
N GLN A 934 -2.16 25.48 -79.13
CA GLN A 934 -2.27 26.79 -79.79
C GLN A 934 -3.19 27.72 -78.98
N CYS A 935 -2.66 28.90 -78.64
CA CYS A 935 -3.42 29.95 -77.97
C CYS A 935 -4.29 30.74 -78.97
N PRO A 936 -5.52 31.15 -78.61
CA PRO A 936 -6.36 31.97 -79.49
C PRO A 936 -5.90 33.43 -79.43
N CYS A 937 -5.26 33.89 -80.49
CA CYS A 937 -4.66 35.22 -80.54
C CYS A 937 -5.68 36.33 -80.78
N ARG A 938 -5.37 37.52 -80.24
CA ARG A 938 -6.02 38.78 -80.59
C ARG A 938 -5.61 39.17 -82.01
N SER A 939 -6.39 40.04 -82.64
CA SER A 939 -6.07 40.59 -83.96
C SER A 939 -4.62 41.08 -84.03
N PHE A 940 -3.90 40.63 -85.05
CA PHE A 940 -2.51 40.97 -85.35
C PHE A 940 -1.44 40.45 -84.36
N ALA A 941 -1.80 39.65 -83.36
CA ALA A 941 -0.87 38.85 -82.57
C ALA A 941 -0.74 37.44 -83.17
N THR A 942 0.46 36.88 -83.15
CA THR A 942 0.80 35.60 -83.80
C THR A 942 1.81 34.79 -82.98
N GLY A 943 2.14 33.59 -83.46
CA GLY A 943 2.94 32.59 -82.75
C GLY A 943 2.08 31.67 -81.86
N LYS A 944 2.65 30.54 -81.44
CA LYS A 944 1.88 29.49 -80.74
C LYS A 944 1.32 29.95 -79.40
N LYS A 945 2.01 30.88 -78.73
CA LYS A 945 1.59 31.49 -77.46
C LYS A 945 1.04 32.91 -77.62
N CYS A 946 0.85 33.39 -78.85
CA CYS A 946 0.49 34.78 -79.18
C CYS A 946 1.49 35.79 -78.59
N ASP A 947 2.76 35.40 -78.53
CA ASP A 947 3.89 36.10 -77.94
C ASP A 947 4.60 37.06 -78.94
N GLN A 948 4.13 37.11 -80.19
CA GLN A 948 4.70 37.91 -81.27
C GLN A 948 3.61 38.74 -81.96
N CYS A 949 4.02 39.78 -82.68
CA CYS A 949 3.14 40.49 -83.61
C CYS A 949 3.29 39.93 -85.03
N GLU A 950 2.24 40.05 -85.85
CA GLU A 950 2.36 39.87 -87.29
C GLU A 950 3.45 40.79 -87.88
N GLU A 951 4.03 40.39 -89.00
CA GLU A 951 5.12 41.13 -89.63
C GLU A 951 4.70 42.57 -89.99
N ASN A 952 5.66 43.51 -89.94
CA ASN A 952 5.43 44.95 -90.11
C ASN A 952 4.57 45.59 -88.99
N ARG A 953 4.47 44.96 -87.81
CA ARG A 953 3.83 45.51 -86.60
C ARG A 953 4.71 45.37 -85.35
N TYR A 954 4.46 46.20 -84.34
CA TYR A 954 5.22 46.25 -83.08
C TYR A 954 4.33 46.59 -81.88
N ASP A 955 4.88 46.43 -80.68
CA ASP A 955 4.20 46.56 -79.37
C ASP A 955 2.94 45.68 -79.22
N LEU A 956 3.17 44.46 -78.75
CA LEU A 956 2.16 43.47 -78.42
C LEU A 956 1.25 43.87 -77.24
N ARG A 957 1.67 44.81 -76.38
CA ARG A 957 0.83 45.36 -75.30
C ARG A 957 -0.12 46.43 -75.82
N ALA A 958 0.30 47.19 -76.82
CA ALA A 958 -0.54 48.17 -77.52
C ALA A 958 -1.44 47.56 -78.63
N GLY A 959 -1.44 46.23 -78.80
CA GLY A 959 -2.27 45.54 -79.79
C GLY A 959 -1.65 45.44 -81.19
N CYS A 960 -0.32 45.36 -81.27
CA CYS A 960 0.43 45.18 -82.52
C CYS A 960 0.16 46.31 -83.53
N LEU A 961 0.61 47.51 -83.16
CA LEU A 961 0.51 48.72 -83.97
C LEU A 961 1.33 48.58 -85.27
N PRO A 962 0.87 49.13 -86.41
CA PRO A 962 1.63 49.10 -87.66
C PRO A 962 2.93 49.91 -87.54
N CYS A 963 4.02 49.39 -88.11
CA CYS A 963 5.29 50.11 -88.17
C CYS A 963 5.16 51.39 -89.03
N PRO A 964 6.03 52.41 -88.82
CA PRO A 964 5.98 53.64 -89.59
C PRO A 964 6.12 53.42 -91.11
N PRO A 965 5.57 54.29 -91.98
CA PRO A 965 5.50 54.06 -93.43
C PRO A 965 6.82 53.77 -94.15
N CYS A 966 7.97 54.18 -93.56
CA CYS A 966 9.30 53.80 -94.05
C CYS A 966 9.51 52.27 -94.09
N TYR A 967 8.95 51.54 -93.11
CA TYR A 967 9.09 50.09 -93.03
C TYR A 967 8.34 49.39 -94.17
N ASN A 968 7.25 49.96 -94.69
CA ASN A 968 6.55 49.42 -95.87
C ASN A 968 7.45 49.37 -97.12
N LEU A 969 8.39 50.31 -97.27
CA LEU A 969 9.34 50.33 -98.40
C LEU A 969 10.37 49.22 -98.26
N VAL A 970 10.88 48.99 -97.04
CA VAL A 970 11.78 47.88 -96.72
C VAL A 970 11.05 46.54 -96.90
N GLN A 971 9.83 46.42 -96.36
CA GLN A 971 8.99 45.23 -96.48
C GLN A 971 8.69 44.89 -97.95
N LYS A 972 8.47 45.89 -98.81
CA LYS A 972 8.33 45.67 -100.25
C LYS A 972 9.59 45.02 -100.82
N HIS A 973 10.77 45.58 -100.58
CA HIS A 973 12.02 45.00 -101.12
C HIS A 973 12.40 43.66 -100.49
N VAL A 974 12.05 43.41 -99.23
CA VAL A 974 12.18 42.09 -98.59
C VAL A 974 11.21 41.09 -99.23
N ASN A 975 9.99 41.50 -99.60
CA ASN A 975 9.04 40.64 -100.30
C ASN A 975 9.49 40.41 -101.76
N ASP A 976 9.95 41.43 -102.49
CA ASP A 976 10.59 41.29 -103.81
C ASP A 976 11.75 40.29 -103.78
N LEU A 977 12.48 40.21 -102.65
CA LEU A 977 13.57 39.25 -102.41
C LEU A 977 13.07 37.85 -102.01
N ARG A 978 11.99 37.76 -101.23
CA ARG A 978 11.36 36.47 -100.86
C ARG A 978 10.69 35.79 -102.04
N GLU A 979 10.02 36.53 -102.92
CA GLU A 979 9.46 35.98 -104.16
C GLU A 979 10.59 35.42 -105.04
N LYS A 980 11.67 36.18 -105.25
CA LYS A 980 12.87 35.71 -105.98
C LYS A 980 13.55 34.51 -105.29
N LEU A 981 13.50 34.41 -103.96
CA LEU A 981 13.96 33.22 -103.25
C LEU A 981 13.06 32.01 -103.53
N MET A 982 11.74 32.18 -103.58
CA MET A 982 10.80 31.10 -103.92
C MET A 982 10.87 30.70 -105.41
N GLU A 983 11.22 31.62 -106.31
CA GLU A 983 11.56 31.28 -107.71
C GLU A 983 12.86 30.45 -107.82
N VAL A 984 13.84 30.67 -106.93
CA VAL A 984 15.12 29.96 -106.92
C VAL A 984 15.06 28.59 -106.23
N PHE A 985 14.26 28.44 -105.18
CA PHE A 985 14.19 27.20 -104.39
C PHE A 985 12.93 26.34 -104.63
N GLY A 986 11.86 26.92 -105.19
CA GLY A 986 10.65 26.21 -105.59
C GLY A 986 9.69 25.85 -104.45
N SER A 987 8.39 26.10 -104.67
CA SER A 987 7.33 25.74 -103.72
C SER A 987 6.97 24.24 -103.77
N GLY A 988 7.83 23.38 -103.22
CA GLY A 988 7.49 21.96 -103.05
C GLY A 988 8.65 21.02 -102.65
N GLY A 989 8.86 20.84 -101.35
CA GLY A 989 9.81 19.84 -100.83
C GLY A 989 9.86 19.81 -99.30
N GLY A 990 9.09 18.92 -98.67
CA GLY A 990 8.98 18.88 -97.20
C GLY A 990 8.01 17.86 -96.61
N GLY A 991 7.73 16.76 -97.33
CA GLY A 991 7.11 15.56 -96.77
C GLY A 991 8.16 14.59 -96.23
N SER A 992 7.76 13.62 -95.42
CA SER A 992 8.65 12.73 -94.66
C SER A 992 9.60 11.85 -95.49
N ASP A 993 10.66 11.40 -94.81
CA ASP A 993 11.45 10.18 -95.05
C ASP A 993 12.26 10.02 -96.34
N VAL A 994 13.56 10.33 -96.25
CA VAL A 994 14.63 9.52 -96.90
C VAL A 994 15.82 9.35 -95.94
N VAL A 995 16.26 8.11 -95.75
CA VAL A 995 17.58 7.76 -95.20
C VAL A 995 18.41 7.08 -96.30
N ASN A 996 19.72 7.32 -96.29
CA ASN A 996 20.75 6.89 -97.26
C ASN A 996 20.85 7.69 -98.57
N GLY A 997 22.07 8.11 -98.95
CA GLY A 997 22.38 8.57 -100.31
C GLY A 997 23.48 9.63 -100.42
N ASN A 998 24.72 9.20 -100.76
CA ASN A 998 25.80 9.97 -101.41
C ASN A 998 25.87 11.51 -101.18
N THR A 999 26.62 11.93 -100.16
CA THR A 999 27.14 13.31 -100.00
C THR A 999 28.14 13.76 -101.08
N SER A 1000 28.32 12.99 -102.16
CA SER A 1000 29.10 13.40 -103.33
C SER A 1000 28.54 14.66 -104.01
N GLN A 1001 27.21 14.78 -104.12
CA GLN A 1001 26.58 15.99 -104.68
C GLN A 1001 26.65 17.17 -103.70
N LEU A 1002 26.61 16.91 -102.39
CA LEU A 1002 26.82 17.93 -101.37
C LEU A 1002 28.25 18.49 -101.42
N TYR A 1003 29.25 17.65 -101.69
CA TYR A 1003 30.65 18.06 -101.85
C TYR A 1003 30.84 19.03 -103.02
N ASP A 1004 30.24 18.79 -104.19
CA ASP A 1004 30.33 19.70 -105.33
C ASP A 1004 29.53 21.01 -105.14
N GLN A 1005 28.43 20.98 -104.39
CA GLN A 1005 27.71 22.20 -104.00
C GLN A 1005 28.49 23.04 -102.99
N ILE A 1006 29.10 22.42 -101.98
CA ILE A 1006 30.04 23.09 -101.04
C ILE A 1006 31.25 23.65 -101.80
N LYS A 1007 31.75 22.94 -102.82
CA LYS A 1007 32.88 23.38 -103.66
C LYS A 1007 32.53 24.63 -104.50
N LYS A 1008 31.33 24.70 -105.09
CA LYS A 1008 30.82 25.93 -105.72
C LYS A 1008 30.67 27.08 -104.72
N LEU A 1009 30.09 26.82 -103.55
CA LEU A 1009 29.92 27.84 -102.51
C LEU A 1009 31.28 28.38 -102.03
N ASN A 1010 32.27 27.50 -101.87
CA ASN A 1010 33.65 27.86 -101.53
C ASN A 1010 34.31 28.74 -102.62
N GLN A 1011 34.07 28.47 -103.92
CA GLN A 1011 34.54 29.36 -104.99
C GLN A 1011 33.90 30.75 -104.91
N THR A 1012 32.58 30.85 -104.76
CA THR A 1012 31.89 32.14 -104.62
C THR A 1012 32.36 32.92 -103.38
N VAL A 1013 32.60 32.24 -102.26
CA VAL A 1013 33.15 32.86 -101.05
C VAL A 1013 34.61 33.29 -101.23
N GLN A 1014 35.44 32.53 -101.94
CA GLN A 1014 36.84 32.92 -102.22
C GLN A 1014 36.94 34.12 -103.19
N GLU A 1015 36.01 34.25 -104.14
CA GLU A 1015 35.94 35.43 -105.02
C GLU A 1015 35.45 36.66 -104.25
N ALA A 1016 34.42 36.52 -103.41
CA ALA A 1016 33.98 37.59 -102.51
C ALA A 1016 35.09 38.02 -101.52
N TYR A 1017 35.83 37.07 -100.95
CA TYR A 1017 36.94 37.32 -100.03
C TYR A 1017 38.12 38.05 -100.69
N LYS A 1018 38.45 37.70 -101.94
CA LYS A 1018 39.47 38.42 -102.74
C LYS A 1018 39.04 39.82 -103.17
N ALA A 1019 37.74 40.04 -103.36
CA ALA A 1019 37.18 41.35 -103.71
C ALA A 1019 37.03 42.30 -102.50
N ALA A 1020 36.88 41.77 -101.28
CA ALA A 1020 36.52 42.57 -100.10
C ALA A 1020 37.65 43.46 -99.55
N LEU A 1021 38.88 42.93 -99.43
CA LEU A 1021 39.98 43.59 -98.71
C LEU A 1021 41.27 43.72 -99.54
N THR A 1022 41.10 44.08 -100.81
CA THR A 1022 42.12 44.85 -101.56
C THR A 1022 42.28 46.29 -101.01
N TYR A 1023 41.45 46.68 -100.04
CA TYR A 1023 41.64 47.85 -99.16
C TYR A 1023 42.37 47.44 -97.88
N GLY A 1024 43.69 47.70 -97.84
CA GLY A 1024 44.51 47.37 -96.68
C GLY A 1024 44.56 48.47 -95.62
N LEU A 1025 44.49 48.06 -94.35
CA LEU A 1025 45.20 48.68 -93.22
C LEU A 1025 45.78 47.53 -92.36
N ASP A 1026 46.90 47.78 -91.69
CA ASP A 1026 47.85 46.73 -91.30
C ASP A 1026 47.63 46.16 -89.87
N ARG A 1027 48.22 44.97 -89.62
CA ARG A 1027 48.78 44.37 -88.37
C ARG A 1027 48.35 44.87 -86.96
N SER A 1028 48.29 44.04 -85.90
CA SER A 1028 48.76 42.65 -85.68
C SER A 1028 48.37 42.10 -84.28
N THR A 1029 48.45 40.76 -84.09
CA THR A 1029 48.69 40.01 -82.81
C THR A 1029 47.66 40.14 -81.66
N VAL A 1030 47.29 39.13 -80.84
CA VAL A 1030 47.65 37.69 -80.66
C VAL A 1030 46.33 36.88 -80.49
N THR A 1031 46.07 35.64 -80.93
CA THR A 1031 46.79 34.53 -81.61
C THR A 1031 47.47 33.41 -80.78
N ASN A 1032 46.79 32.78 -79.81
CA ASN A 1032 46.84 31.29 -79.64
C ASN A 1032 45.61 30.71 -78.91
N ALA A 1033 45.39 29.39 -78.99
CA ALA A 1033 44.19 28.71 -78.47
C ALA A 1033 44.27 28.28 -76.98
N ASP A 1034 45.47 28.07 -76.43
CA ASP A 1034 45.70 27.44 -75.11
C ASP A 1034 45.05 28.21 -73.93
N GLN A 1035 44.81 29.51 -74.09
CA GLN A 1035 44.13 30.34 -73.09
C GLN A 1035 42.64 29.99 -72.95
N LEU A 1036 42.01 29.39 -73.96
CA LEU A 1036 40.60 28.97 -73.90
C LEU A 1036 40.44 27.68 -73.08
N GLU A 1037 41.36 26.73 -73.25
CA GLU A 1037 41.39 25.46 -72.49
C GLU A 1037 41.70 25.70 -71.00
N THR A 1038 42.57 26.66 -70.71
CA THR A 1038 42.87 27.06 -69.32
C THR A 1038 41.63 27.62 -68.60
N ALA A 1039 40.81 28.43 -69.29
CA ALA A 1039 39.58 28.99 -68.73
C ALA A 1039 38.48 27.94 -68.48
N PHE A 1040 38.40 26.91 -69.33
CA PHE A 1040 37.40 25.85 -69.20
C PHE A 1040 37.66 24.95 -67.97
N ASN A 1041 38.93 24.65 -67.70
CA ASN A 1041 39.32 23.81 -66.56
C ASN A 1041 39.13 24.49 -65.20
N ASP A 1042 39.32 25.81 -65.06
CA ASP A 1042 39.05 26.52 -63.80
C ASP A 1042 37.54 26.62 -63.48
N LEU A 1043 36.69 26.64 -64.52
CA LEU A 1043 35.22 26.56 -64.37
C LEU A 1043 34.76 25.20 -63.84
N LEU A 1044 35.34 24.10 -64.34
CA LEU A 1044 35.01 22.74 -63.90
C LEU A 1044 35.40 22.50 -62.42
N ARG A 1045 36.50 23.09 -61.98
CA ARG A 1045 36.98 23.03 -60.59
C ARG A 1045 36.02 23.74 -59.62
N ARG A 1046 35.56 24.94 -59.95
CA ARG A 1046 34.58 25.69 -59.14
C ARG A 1046 33.23 24.97 -59.02
N ALA A 1047 32.82 24.25 -60.06
CA ALA A 1047 31.59 23.46 -60.04
C ALA A 1047 31.67 22.24 -59.10
N THR A 1048 32.86 21.65 -58.90
CA THR A 1048 33.06 20.55 -57.94
C THR A 1048 33.25 21.04 -56.50
N GLU A 1049 33.86 22.20 -56.30
CA GLU A 1049 33.95 22.87 -55.00
C GLU A 1049 32.54 23.24 -54.46
N LEU A 1050 31.68 23.84 -55.30
CA LEU A 1050 30.32 24.24 -54.92
C LEU A 1050 29.38 23.05 -54.60
N ALA A 1051 29.63 21.88 -55.21
CA ALA A 1051 28.87 20.66 -54.94
C ALA A 1051 29.16 20.07 -53.54
N ALA A 1052 30.34 20.33 -52.97
CA ALA A 1052 30.72 19.84 -51.65
C ALA A 1052 30.09 20.65 -50.50
N GLU A 1053 29.92 21.96 -50.67
CA GLU A 1053 29.28 22.84 -49.66
C GLU A 1053 27.78 22.53 -49.50
N LEU A 1054 27.11 22.09 -50.56
CA LEU A 1054 25.67 21.81 -50.57
C LEU A 1054 25.25 20.60 -49.72
N ASP A 1055 26.08 19.55 -49.64
CA ASP A 1055 25.78 18.37 -48.81
C ASP A 1055 25.96 18.64 -47.29
N GLN A 1056 26.74 19.66 -46.94
CA GLN A 1056 26.99 20.04 -45.55
C GLN A 1056 25.80 20.84 -44.95
N TYR A 1057 25.03 21.55 -45.78
CA TYR A 1057 23.88 22.35 -45.34
C TYR A 1057 22.64 21.50 -44.98
N ALA A 1058 22.58 20.24 -45.43
CA ALA A 1058 21.41 19.37 -45.26
C ALA A 1058 21.28 18.70 -43.88
N ARG A 1059 22.28 18.83 -42.98
CA ARG A 1059 22.40 17.99 -41.77
C ARG A 1059 22.24 18.69 -40.42
N HIS A 1060 21.71 19.92 -40.35
CA HIS A 1060 21.37 20.59 -39.09
C HIS A 1060 19.96 21.19 -39.10
N LYS A 1061 19.02 20.58 -38.35
CA LYS A 1061 17.68 21.15 -38.10
C LYS A 1061 17.03 20.63 -36.81
N VAL A 1062 17.27 21.32 -35.70
CA VAL A 1062 16.48 21.21 -34.45
C VAL A 1062 16.36 22.61 -33.86
N GLY A 1063 15.15 23.06 -33.51
CA GLY A 1063 14.94 24.41 -32.99
C GLY A 1063 13.49 24.90 -33.09
N THR A 1064 12.74 24.67 -32.02
CA THR A 1064 11.46 25.28 -31.64
C THR A 1064 11.17 26.70 -32.18
N PHE A 1065 9.99 26.94 -32.76
CA PHE A 1065 8.85 27.59 -32.07
C PHE A 1065 7.61 27.66 -32.98
N SER A 1066 6.44 27.92 -32.39
CA SER A 1066 5.17 28.21 -33.09
C SER A 1066 4.63 29.56 -32.62
N CYS A 1067 4.22 30.43 -33.56
CA CYS A 1067 3.01 31.27 -33.48
C CYS A 1067 2.88 32.24 -34.70
N LEU A 1068 1.66 32.74 -34.93
CA LEU A 1068 1.26 33.86 -35.80
C LEU A 1068 1.35 33.72 -37.33
N VAL A 1069 0.22 33.26 -37.91
CA VAL A 1069 -0.39 33.78 -39.16
C VAL A 1069 -0.98 35.19 -38.92
N PRO A 1070 -1.41 36.01 -39.92
CA PRO A 1070 -1.72 35.67 -41.33
C PRO A 1070 -1.25 36.68 -42.43
N ASN A 1071 -1.64 36.39 -43.69
CA ASN A 1071 -1.76 37.29 -44.86
C ASN A 1071 -0.44 37.78 -45.50
N LEU A 1072 -0.22 37.71 -46.83
CA LEU A 1072 -1.18 37.87 -47.94
C LEU A 1072 -0.67 37.23 -49.26
N ARG A 1073 -1.60 36.67 -50.05
CA ARG A 1073 -1.47 36.15 -51.44
C ARG A 1073 -0.74 34.82 -51.65
#